data_AF-A0A973T8C6-F1
#
_entry.id   AF-A0A973T8C6-F1
#
_cell.length_a   1.000
_cell.length_b   1.000
_cell.length_c   1.000
_cell.angle_alpha   90.00
_cell.angle_beta   90.00
_cell.angle_gamma   90.00
#
_symmetry.space_group_name_H-M   'P 1'
#
loop_
_entity.id
_entity.type
_entity.pdbx_description
1 polymer ?
#
loop_
_entity_poly.entity_id
_entity_poly.type
_entity_poly.pdbx_seq_one_letter_code
_entity_poly.pdbx_strand_id
1 'polypeptide(L)'
;MVGSDNDRRRNTALRDPLRSWGGMHEPGRLRRAIAEFLRLPLLITLAFCIAATGVSILDAAGDPVPLHYLAAAIVPGEGAVFFVSAVATSLLTVTSITFSVLLLAVQQSANSLTTVVLDHFLRRRANQVYFGFFVGATAFTFIVLGLARPEPAPVYGGALTLLLAIAALVVLLLLIHGTIDQMRPQSVIRSIHELALRARQSELVLLGRTRRQRTTPEDARERLVRVLDSGYIATIDVGRLARAASAAGPATEILVDGRLGEYLIFDDVVARLVGVDPGDSSWDEDILAAFRVDDIRNVDAESGYAIDQLANIAWVTGSSAGQSPNTAVAAVRALSDLLGRWLIGGERDRAGLDQEPPELPVVYPDGAVALGLAALGNLVVGTAESSQVQTCAELIRSFARLAPRLHANDRKDFAEAIDGALPAVIQHAELPTLHQALQELETVMRKTGLDAARIAEVSGLLTEATHRLMPKPSNDPAATHPINIEGEEPTSQELRNAFYSGPWVSAAKKIFSKANGAAYGLGSAYLQGEVNRQDYLETALKWINGGDKVNAYMAKHQHDPNADELWNYFQNVIKWTKDTFPAYRSEMKGLPWGEYYNDFGKQSWDAAGLEGRIAVLMQDDEIRKKSGIYHYVLDGDERHLNLRTFDQATRRIAYERQEGICPTCGDYFEIAEMHADHKLPWSKNGKTTVDNCQMLCGDDYPAKTAK
;
A
#
# COMPACT_ATOMS: atom_id res chain seq x y z
N MET A 1 18.75 -47.73 22.98
CA MET A 1 18.31 -47.10 21.72
C MET A 1 16.80 -47.22 21.60
N VAL A 2 16.06 -46.35 22.31
CA VAL A 2 14.62 -46.21 22.17
C VAL A 2 14.39 -44.72 22.00
N GLY A 3 14.48 -44.23 20.77
CA GLY A 3 13.97 -42.89 20.47
C GLY A 3 12.44 -42.98 20.59
N SER A 4 11.84 -42.08 21.37
CA SER A 4 10.39 -42.04 21.59
C SER A 4 9.64 -41.87 20.27
N ASP A 5 8.32 -42.11 20.31
CA ASP A 5 7.44 -41.96 19.15
C ASP A 5 7.53 -40.55 18.53
N ASN A 6 7.79 -39.52 19.33
CA ASN A 6 7.91 -38.14 18.83
C ASN A 6 9.20 -37.90 18.04
N ASP A 7 10.36 -38.39 18.52
CA ASP A 7 11.61 -38.27 17.75
C ASP A 7 11.53 -39.07 16.44
N ARG A 8 10.79 -40.18 16.43
CA ARG A 8 10.51 -40.94 15.20
C ARG A 8 9.59 -40.18 14.26
N ARG A 9 8.49 -39.61 14.76
CA ARG A 9 7.58 -38.78 13.96
C ARG A 9 8.30 -37.57 13.37
N ARG A 10 9.08 -36.84 14.18
CA ARG A 10 9.93 -35.74 13.72
C ARG A 10 10.92 -36.19 12.66
N ASN A 11 11.67 -37.27 12.90
CA ASN A 11 12.60 -37.79 11.88
C ASN A 11 11.89 -38.25 10.60
N THR A 12 10.66 -38.74 10.70
CA THR A 12 9.86 -39.12 9.52
C THR A 12 9.35 -37.88 8.79
N ALA A 13 8.89 -36.86 9.53
CA ALA A 13 8.45 -35.59 8.98
C ALA A 13 9.61 -34.82 8.30
N LEU A 14 10.81 -34.84 8.89
CA LEU A 14 12.00 -34.26 8.27
C LEU A 14 12.44 -35.01 7.01
N ARG A 15 12.12 -36.31 6.88
CA ARG A 15 12.39 -37.10 5.68
C ARG A 15 11.35 -36.89 4.57
N ASP A 16 10.15 -36.43 4.92
CA ASP A 16 9.08 -36.07 3.99
C ASP A 16 8.38 -34.77 4.44
N PRO A 17 9.06 -33.61 4.30
CA PRO A 17 8.58 -32.32 4.82
C PRO A 17 7.42 -31.75 3.99
N LEU A 18 7.06 -32.39 2.87
CA LEU A 18 5.98 -31.96 1.99
C LEU A 18 4.61 -32.49 2.44
N ARG A 19 4.57 -33.44 3.39
CA ARG A 19 3.32 -33.91 3.99
C ARG A 19 2.95 -33.04 5.20
N SER A 20 1.67 -32.69 5.31
CA SER A 20 1.10 -32.17 6.55
C SER A 20 0.97 -33.33 7.55
N TRP A 21 1.56 -33.18 8.74
CA TRP A 21 1.57 -34.19 9.80
C TRP A 21 0.49 -33.90 10.86
N GLY A 22 -0.66 -33.40 10.37
CA GLY A 22 -1.73 -32.75 11.13
C GLY A 22 -2.11 -33.40 12.46
N GLY A 23 -2.07 -32.58 13.52
CA GLY A 23 -2.59 -32.95 14.84
C GLY A 23 -2.93 -31.74 15.74
N MET A 24 -2.45 -30.54 15.40
CA MET A 24 -2.69 -29.33 16.21
C MET A 24 -3.84 -28.43 15.73
N HIS A 25 -4.36 -28.66 14.52
CA HIS A 25 -5.49 -27.90 13.95
C HIS A 25 -6.86 -28.37 14.47
N GLU A 26 -7.77 -27.42 14.69
CA GLU A 26 -9.15 -27.72 15.09
C GLU A 26 -9.97 -28.43 13.99
N PRO A 27 -10.87 -29.36 14.35
CA PRO A 27 -11.69 -30.07 13.36
C PRO A 27 -12.84 -29.22 12.79
N GLY A 28 -12.81 -29.03 11.46
CA GLY A 28 -13.96 -28.88 10.57
C GLY A 28 -14.62 -27.50 10.49
N ARG A 29 -14.48 -26.82 9.33
CA ARG A 29 -15.12 -25.53 8.99
C ARG A 29 -16.61 -25.42 9.37
N LEU A 30 -17.36 -26.52 9.28
CA LEU A 30 -18.79 -26.57 9.62
C LEU A 30 -19.06 -26.44 11.13
N ARG A 31 -18.26 -27.10 11.98
CA ARG A 31 -18.41 -27.03 13.44
C ARG A 31 -18.14 -25.61 13.93
N ARG A 32 -17.13 -24.97 13.33
CA ARG A 32 -16.79 -23.57 13.54
C ARG A 32 -17.93 -22.62 13.12
N ALA A 33 -18.46 -22.78 11.91
CA ALA A 33 -19.60 -21.98 11.43
C ALA A 33 -20.86 -22.10 12.31
N ILE A 34 -21.15 -23.31 12.81
CA ILE A 34 -22.27 -23.53 13.73
C ILE A 34 -22.02 -22.85 15.08
N ALA A 35 -20.83 -23.04 15.66
CA ALA A 35 -20.49 -22.48 16.96
C ALA A 35 -20.45 -20.94 16.95
N GLU A 36 -19.95 -20.34 15.88
CA GLU A 36 -19.63 -18.91 15.83
C GLU A 36 -20.75 -18.05 15.24
N PHE A 37 -21.56 -18.59 14.32
CA PHE A 37 -22.61 -17.83 13.63
C PHE A 37 -24.00 -18.44 13.80
N LEU A 38 -24.19 -19.72 13.47
CA LEU A 38 -25.54 -20.29 13.31
C LEU A 38 -26.21 -20.68 14.64
N ARG A 39 -25.49 -20.82 15.74
CA ARG A 39 -26.05 -21.29 17.02
C ARG A 39 -27.24 -20.45 17.48
N LEU A 40 -27.09 -19.13 17.58
CA LEU A 40 -28.15 -18.25 18.07
C LEU A 40 -29.33 -18.13 17.07
N PRO A 41 -29.10 -17.92 15.76
CA PRO A 41 -30.19 -17.93 14.78
C PRO A 41 -30.99 -19.24 14.76
N LEU A 42 -30.33 -20.39 14.87
CA LEU A 42 -30.99 -21.70 14.90
C LEU A 42 -31.84 -21.87 16.16
N LEU A 43 -31.36 -21.42 17.33
CA LEU A 43 -32.15 -21.45 18.57
C LEU A 43 -33.38 -20.57 18.49
N ILE A 44 -33.26 -19.36 17.94
CA ILE A 44 -34.38 -18.44 17.73
C ILE A 44 -35.38 -19.06 16.75
N THR A 45 -34.91 -19.59 15.62
CA THR A 45 -35.76 -20.24 14.61
C THR A 45 -36.51 -21.43 15.22
N LEU A 46 -35.83 -22.26 16.02
CA LEU A 46 -36.45 -23.39 16.72
C LEU A 46 -37.56 -22.92 17.67
N ALA A 47 -37.34 -21.83 18.42
CA ALA A 47 -38.35 -21.26 19.29
C ALA A 47 -39.59 -20.78 18.51
N PHE A 48 -39.40 -20.15 17.35
CA PHE A 48 -40.50 -19.79 16.45
C PHE A 48 -41.26 -20.99 15.90
N CYS A 49 -40.55 -22.07 15.50
CA CYS A 49 -41.19 -23.30 15.03
C CYS A 49 -42.06 -23.95 16.14
N ILE A 50 -41.55 -24.00 17.38
CA ILE A 50 -42.30 -24.50 18.53
C ILE A 50 -43.52 -23.63 18.80
N ALA A 51 -43.37 -22.30 18.79
CA ALA A 51 -44.49 -21.37 18.97
C ALA A 51 -45.55 -21.51 17.87
N ALA A 52 -45.13 -21.72 16.61
CA ALA A 52 -46.02 -21.92 15.48
C ALA A 52 -46.84 -23.21 15.62
N THR A 53 -46.18 -24.33 15.98
CA THR A 53 -46.90 -25.59 16.23
C THR A 53 -47.83 -25.46 17.43
N GLY A 54 -47.39 -24.80 18.51
CA GLY A 54 -48.21 -24.56 19.70
C GLY A 54 -49.47 -23.74 19.39
N VAL A 55 -49.35 -22.64 18.65
CA VAL A 55 -50.51 -21.82 18.28
C VAL A 55 -51.44 -22.54 17.30
N SER A 56 -50.89 -23.32 16.36
CA SER A 56 -51.72 -24.13 15.45
C SER A 56 -52.50 -25.23 16.19
N ILE A 57 -51.95 -25.81 17.26
CA ILE A 57 -52.68 -26.75 18.13
C ILE A 57 -53.81 -26.02 18.86
N LEU A 58 -53.58 -24.80 19.34
CA LEU A 58 -54.62 -23.97 19.99
C LEU A 58 -55.73 -23.60 19.02
N ASP A 59 -55.39 -23.20 17.80
CA ASP A 59 -56.37 -22.93 16.74
C ASP A 59 -57.17 -24.20 16.39
N ALA A 60 -56.52 -25.37 16.32
CA ALA A 60 -57.17 -26.64 16.05
C ALA A 60 -58.10 -27.13 17.18
N ALA A 61 -57.82 -26.76 18.43
CA ALA A 61 -58.66 -27.11 19.57
C ALA A 61 -60.00 -26.38 19.56
N GLY A 62 -60.06 -25.17 19.00
CA GLY A 62 -61.31 -24.44 18.75
C GLY A 62 -62.04 -23.91 20.01
N ASP A 63 -61.41 -23.96 21.19
CA ASP A 63 -62.06 -23.54 22.44
C ASP A 63 -62.19 -22.00 22.54
N PRO A 64 -63.40 -21.44 22.68
CA PRO A 64 -63.62 -20.00 22.77
C PRO A 64 -63.27 -19.48 24.18
N VAL A 65 -61.99 -19.21 24.40
CA VAL A 65 -61.49 -18.48 25.58
C VAL A 65 -61.65 -16.96 25.32
N PRO A 66 -61.78 -16.07 26.33
CA PRO A 66 -61.88 -14.61 26.10
C PRO A 66 -60.82 -14.02 25.15
N LEU A 67 -59.63 -14.61 25.13
CA LEU A 67 -58.55 -14.25 24.21
C LEU A 67 -58.90 -14.49 22.73
N HIS A 68 -59.78 -15.45 22.42
CA HIS A 68 -60.26 -15.74 21.07
C HIS A 68 -60.98 -14.53 20.45
N TYR A 69 -61.86 -13.89 21.22
CA TYR A 69 -62.64 -12.74 20.74
C TYR A 69 -61.75 -11.54 20.40
N LEU A 70 -60.70 -11.31 21.19
CA LEU A 70 -59.72 -10.26 20.91
C LEU A 70 -58.90 -10.58 19.65
N ALA A 71 -58.46 -11.82 19.47
CA ALA A 71 -57.74 -12.23 18.27
C ALA A 71 -58.62 -12.17 17.02
N ALA A 72 -59.88 -12.60 17.12
CA ALA A 72 -60.87 -12.54 16.04
C ALA A 72 -61.25 -11.12 15.63
N ALA A 73 -61.18 -10.15 16.57
CA ALA A 73 -61.38 -8.74 16.27
C ALA A 73 -60.24 -8.14 15.42
N ILE A 74 -59.04 -8.71 15.51
CA ILE A 74 -57.86 -8.28 14.75
C ILE A 74 -57.81 -8.99 13.40
N VAL A 75 -57.98 -10.32 13.39
CA VAL A 75 -57.99 -11.15 12.17
C VAL A 75 -59.27 -12.00 12.15
N PRO A 76 -60.27 -11.62 11.33
CA PRO A 76 -61.50 -12.39 11.20
C PRO A 76 -61.25 -13.79 10.61
N GLY A 77 -61.96 -14.80 11.13
CA GLY A 77 -61.79 -16.20 10.74
C GLY A 77 -61.98 -16.46 9.23
N GLU A 78 -62.98 -15.84 8.60
CA GLU A 78 -63.30 -16.04 7.17
C GLU A 78 -62.17 -15.63 6.21
N GLY A 79 -61.23 -14.78 6.64
CA GLY A 79 -60.10 -14.31 5.83
C GLY A 79 -58.73 -14.72 6.36
N ALA A 80 -58.65 -15.45 7.49
CA ALA A 80 -57.41 -15.67 8.22
C ALA A 80 -56.36 -16.43 7.40
N VAL A 81 -56.75 -17.47 6.65
CA VAL A 81 -55.84 -18.26 5.80
C VAL A 81 -55.23 -17.38 4.69
N PHE A 82 -56.06 -16.59 4.01
CA PHE A 82 -55.60 -15.68 2.96
C PHE A 82 -54.67 -14.61 3.52
N PHE A 83 -55.03 -14.03 4.67
CA PHE A 83 -54.19 -13.07 5.38
C PHE A 83 -52.82 -13.65 5.74
N VAL A 84 -52.78 -14.83 6.36
CA VAL A 84 -51.52 -15.51 6.70
C VAL A 84 -50.70 -15.82 5.44
N SER A 85 -51.33 -16.25 4.34
CA SER A 85 -50.65 -16.48 3.06
C SER A 85 -50.02 -15.22 2.48
N ALA A 86 -50.73 -14.09 2.53
CA ALA A 86 -50.23 -12.80 2.07
C ALA A 86 -49.03 -12.34 2.93
N VAL A 87 -49.14 -12.46 4.25
CA VAL A 87 -48.05 -12.10 5.17
C VAL A 87 -46.85 -13.03 5.03
N ALA A 88 -47.05 -14.35 4.85
CA ALA A 88 -45.97 -15.31 4.64
C ALA A 88 -45.12 -14.96 3.41
N THR A 89 -45.78 -14.59 2.31
CA THR A 89 -45.10 -14.18 1.07
C THR A 89 -44.34 -12.85 1.24
N SER A 90 -44.95 -11.89 1.96
CA SER A 90 -44.32 -10.61 2.30
C SER A 90 -43.08 -10.80 3.19
N LEU A 91 -43.20 -11.60 4.26
CA LEU A 91 -42.08 -11.90 5.16
C LEU A 91 -40.96 -12.67 4.45
N LEU A 92 -41.27 -13.59 3.54
CA LEU A 92 -40.23 -14.25 2.73
C LEU A 92 -39.42 -13.22 1.92
N THR A 93 -40.10 -12.22 1.36
CA THR A 93 -39.45 -11.12 0.62
C THR A 93 -38.58 -10.25 1.54
N VAL A 94 -39.11 -9.86 2.71
CA VAL A 94 -38.35 -9.07 3.71
C VAL A 94 -37.12 -9.84 4.21
N THR A 95 -37.25 -11.15 4.43
CA THR A 95 -36.12 -12.01 4.79
C THR A 95 -35.05 -12.03 3.70
N SER A 96 -35.44 -12.14 2.42
CA SER A 96 -34.51 -12.05 1.28
C SER A 96 -33.80 -10.70 1.17
N ILE A 97 -34.52 -9.59 1.37
CA ILE A 97 -33.95 -8.24 1.42
C ILE A 97 -32.97 -8.10 2.58
N THR A 98 -33.31 -8.64 3.76
CA THR A 98 -32.45 -8.65 4.95
C THR A 98 -31.11 -9.35 4.65
N PHE A 99 -31.15 -10.52 4.01
CA PHE A 99 -29.94 -11.22 3.56
C PHE A 99 -29.12 -10.36 2.59
N SER A 100 -29.77 -9.70 1.64
CA SER A 100 -29.11 -8.86 0.63
C SER A 100 -28.44 -7.62 1.25
N VAL A 101 -29.13 -6.92 2.16
CA VAL A 101 -28.59 -5.74 2.86
C VAL A 101 -27.39 -6.12 3.73
N LEU A 102 -27.49 -7.22 4.47
CA LEU A 102 -26.39 -7.70 5.31
C LEU A 102 -25.18 -8.14 4.47
N LEU A 103 -25.40 -8.85 3.36
CA LEU A 103 -24.33 -9.23 2.44
C LEU A 103 -23.67 -8.02 1.78
N LEU A 104 -24.45 -7.02 1.37
CA LEU A 104 -23.92 -5.78 0.81
C LEU A 104 -23.07 -5.02 1.84
N ALA A 105 -23.52 -4.94 3.09
CA ALA A 105 -22.77 -4.30 4.17
C ALA A 105 -21.46 -5.02 4.48
N VAL A 106 -21.47 -6.36 4.45
CA VAL A 106 -20.27 -7.18 4.51
C VAL A 106 -19.30 -6.84 3.37
N GLN A 107 -19.79 -6.82 2.14
CA GLN A 107 -18.98 -6.54 0.96
C GLN A 107 -18.35 -5.14 1.00
N GLN A 108 -19.12 -4.13 1.39
CA GLN A 108 -18.64 -2.75 1.50
C GLN A 108 -17.64 -2.55 2.65
N SER A 109 -17.84 -3.24 3.77
CA SER A 109 -16.91 -3.19 4.91
C SER A 109 -15.57 -3.84 4.56
N ALA A 110 -15.60 -4.99 3.88
CA ALA A 110 -14.39 -5.67 3.41
C ALA A 110 -13.57 -4.81 2.43
N ASN A 111 -14.25 -4.01 1.60
CA ASN A 111 -13.62 -3.11 0.64
C ASN A 111 -13.01 -1.85 1.28
N SER A 112 -13.38 -1.48 2.51
CA SER A 112 -13.04 -0.16 3.08
C SER A 112 -12.05 -0.18 4.24
N LEU A 113 -12.03 -1.22 5.09
CA LEU A 113 -11.40 -1.10 6.41
C LEU A 113 -10.63 -2.33 6.92
N THR A 114 -10.34 -3.32 6.05
CA THR A 114 -9.64 -4.62 6.26
C THR A 114 -10.55 -5.85 6.39
N THR A 115 -9.97 -7.03 6.14
CA THR A 115 -10.64 -8.35 6.14
C THR A 115 -11.20 -8.77 7.49
N VAL A 116 -10.78 -8.17 8.61
CA VAL A 116 -11.27 -8.54 9.95
C VAL A 116 -12.68 -8.01 10.24
N VAL A 117 -13.10 -6.95 9.55
CA VAL A 117 -14.47 -6.43 9.70
C VAL A 117 -15.51 -7.46 9.21
N LEU A 118 -15.14 -8.31 8.25
CA LEU A 118 -15.96 -9.41 7.73
C LEU A 118 -16.36 -10.42 8.83
N ASP A 119 -15.37 -10.91 9.58
CA ASP A 119 -15.60 -11.94 10.61
C ASP A 119 -16.45 -11.40 11.76
N HIS A 120 -16.30 -10.12 12.10
CA HIS A 120 -17.09 -9.50 13.16
C HIS A 120 -18.51 -9.18 12.76
N PHE A 121 -18.75 -8.78 11.51
CA PHE A 121 -20.09 -8.45 11.07
C PHE A 121 -21.03 -9.65 11.24
N LEU A 122 -20.59 -10.87 10.88
CA LEU A 122 -21.39 -12.07 11.05
C LEU A 122 -21.47 -12.52 12.52
N ARG A 123 -20.39 -12.42 13.29
CA ARG A 123 -20.35 -12.82 14.71
C ARG A 123 -21.10 -11.89 15.67
N ARG A 124 -21.49 -10.69 15.24
CA ARG A 124 -22.25 -9.75 16.08
C ARG A 124 -23.59 -10.35 16.50
N ARG A 125 -23.83 -10.42 17.82
CA ARG A 125 -25.08 -10.94 18.40
C ARG A 125 -26.32 -10.24 17.85
N ALA A 126 -26.26 -8.92 17.60
CA ALA A 126 -27.38 -8.18 17.02
C ALA A 126 -27.76 -8.74 15.64
N ASN A 127 -26.78 -8.95 14.76
CA ASN A 127 -27.00 -9.49 13.41
C ASN A 127 -27.52 -10.94 13.46
N GLN A 128 -27.01 -11.76 14.38
CA GLN A 128 -27.52 -13.10 14.64
C GLN A 128 -28.97 -13.11 15.10
N VAL A 129 -29.36 -12.17 15.98
CA VAL A 129 -30.75 -12.01 16.43
C VAL A 129 -31.63 -11.59 15.25
N TYR A 130 -31.20 -10.65 14.42
CA TYR A 130 -31.95 -10.24 13.23
C TYR A 130 -32.15 -11.41 12.25
N PHE A 131 -31.09 -12.17 11.95
CA PHE A 131 -31.19 -13.36 11.11
C PHE A 131 -32.16 -14.39 11.68
N GLY A 132 -32.00 -14.74 12.96
CA GLY A 132 -32.88 -15.69 13.64
C GLY A 132 -34.33 -15.23 13.67
N PHE A 133 -34.57 -13.94 13.88
CA PHE A 133 -35.91 -13.35 13.88
C PHE A 133 -36.57 -13.42 12.51
N PHE A 134 -35.91 -13.01 11.43
CA PHE A 134 -36.52 -13.01 10.08
C PHE A 134 -36.74 -14.43 9.57
N VAL A 135 -35.74 -15.31 9.69
CA VAL A 135 -35.88 -16.73 9.31
C VAL A 135 -36.94 -17.42 10.18
N GLY A 136 -36.94 -17.15 11.49
CA GLY A 136 -37.92 -17.69 12.43
C GLY A 136 -39.34 -17.21 12.17
N ALA A 137 -39.55 -15.91 11.93
CA ALA A 137 -40.87 -15.36 11.62
C ALA A 137 -41.40 -15.87 10.27
N THR A 138 -40.54 -16.00 9.25
CA THR A 138 -40.90 -16.65 7.99
C THR A 138 -41.27 -18.12 8.22
N ALA A 139 -40.47 -18.89 8.95
CA ALA A 139 -40.79 -20.28 9.28
C ALA A 139 -42.10 -20.39 10.07
N PHE A 140 -42.32 -19.52 11.06
CA PHE A 140 -43.55 -19.46 11.84
C PHE A 140 -44.77 -19.30 10.93
N THR A 141 -44.76 -18.31 10.03
CA THR A 141 -45.91 -18.04 9.16
C THR A 141 -46.17 -19.16 8.16
N PHE A 142 -45.14 -19.80 7.61
CA PHE A 142 -45.32 -20.97 6.74
C PHE A 142 -45.81 -22.22 7.48
N ILE A 143 -45.37 -22.44 8.72
CA ILE A 143 -45.89 -23.55 9.55
C ILE A 143 -47.36 -23.31 9.89
N VAL A 144 -47.71 -22.09 10.33
CA VAL A 144 -49.11 -21.73 10.60
C VAL A 144 -49.95 -21.89 9.33
N LEU A 145 -49.47 -21.44 8.17
CA LEU A 145 -50.16 -21.60 6.89
C LEU A 145 -50.31 -23.07 6.48
N GLY A 146 -49.26 -23.88 6.63
CA GLY A 146 -49.26 -25.29 6.25
C GLY A 146 -50.14 -26.16 7.15
N LEU A 147 -50.35 -25.74 8.40
CA LEU A 147 -51.23 -26.40 9.36
C LEU A 147 -52.64 -25.77 9.43
N ALA A 148 -52.86 -24.63 8.77
CA ALA A 148 -54.13 -23.92 8.78
C ALA A 148 -55.25 -24.72 8.12
N ARG A 149 -56.44 -24.64 8.70
CA ARG A 149 -57.69 -25.18 8.13
C ARG A 149 -58.70 -24.05 7.96
N PRO A 150 -59.65 -24.17 7.02
CA PRO A 150 -60.76 -23.20 6.92
C PRO A 150 -61.63 -23.21 8.18
N GLU A 151 -61.87 -24.40 8.75
CA GLU A 151 -62.55 -24.57 10.03
C GLU A 151 -61.86 -25.62 10.91
N PRO A 152 -61.59 -25.33 12.20
CA PRO A 152 -61.59 -23.98 12.78
C PRO A 152 -60.52 -23.10 12.11
N ALA A 153 -60.85 -21.82 11.87
CA ALA A 153 -59.95 -20.87 11.23
C ALA A 153 -58.75 -20.52 12.13
N PRO A 154 -57.56 -20.23 11.58
CA PRO A 154 -56.34 -19.95 12.35
C PRO A 154 -56.33 -18.52 12.91
N VAL A 155 -57.24 -18.22 13.84
CA VAL A 155 -57.44 -16.87 14.38
C VAL A 155 -56.26 -16.44 15.26
N TYR A 156 -55.78 -17.32 16.14
CA TYR A 156 -54.62 -17.02 16.99
C TYR A 156 -53.33 -16.96 16.17
N GLY A 157 -53.14 -17.90 15.25
CA GLY A 157 -52.03 -17.90 14.30
C GLY A 157 -52.01 -16.65 13.42
N GLY A 158 -53.18 -16.21 12.95
CA GLY A 158 -53.36 -14.98 12.19
C GLY A 158 -53.00 -13.72 12.99
N ALA A 159 -53.51 -13.59 14.22
CA ALA A 159 -53.21 -12.44 15.07
C ALA A 159 -51.71 -12.36 15.42
N LEU A 160 -51.08 -13.49 15.76
CA LEU A 160 -49.64 -13.53 16.03
C LEU A 160 -48.82 -13.25 14.76
N THR A 161 -49.29 -13.72 13.60
CA THR A 161 -48.68 -13.38 12.29
C THR A 161 -48.70 -11.87 12.03
N LEU A 162 -49.78 -11.17 12.35
CA LEU A 162 -49.84 -9.71 12.23
C LEU A 162 -48.84 -9.02 13.17
N LEU A 163 -48.79 -9.45 14.44
CA LEU A 163 -47.84 -8.89 15.41
C LEU A 163 -46.39 -9.10 14.96
N LEU A 164 -46.07 -10.28 14.41
CA LEU A 164 -44.75 -10.58 13.86
C LEU A 164 -44.45 -9.73 12.61
N ALA A 165 -45.43 -9.46 11.76
CA ALA A 165 -45.26 -8.57 10.61
C ALA A 165 -44.93 -7.13 11.05
N ILE A 166 -45.63 -6.60 12.06
CA ILE A 166 -45.34 -5.26 12.62
C ILE A 166 -43.95 -5.25 13.27
N ALA A 167 -43.65 -6.27 14.08
CA ALA A 167 -42.33 -6.42 14.68
C ALA A 167 -41.22 -6.51 13.62
N ALA A 168 -41.48 -7.20 12.50
CA ALA A 168 -40.53 -7.31 11.40
C ALA A 168 -40.21 -5.98 10.74
N LEU A 169 -41.18 -5.07 10.60
CA LEU A 169 -40.92 -3.71 10.10
C LEU A 169 -40.03 -2.91 11.07
N VAL A 170 -40.28 -3.00 12.37
CA VAL A 170 -39.47 -2.33 13.39
C VAL A 170 -38.05 -2.91 13.41
N VAL A 171 -37.92 -4.23 13.42
CA VAL A 171 -36.62 -4.93 13.38
C VAL A 171 -35.87 -4.61 12.10
N LEU A 172 -36.56 -4.46 10.96
CA LEU A 172 -35.93 -4.05 9.69
C LEU A 172 -35.35 -2.63 9.79
N LEU A 173 -36.06 -1.68 10.40
CA LEU A 173 -35.51 -0.34 10.62
C LEU A 173 -34.31 -0.36 11.57
N LEU A 174 -34.36 -1.15 12.64
CA LEU A 174 -33.23 -1.34 13.56
C LEU A 174 -32.04 -2.00 12.87
N LEU A 175 -32.28 -2.98 12.00
CA LEU A 175 -31.26 -3.61 11.18
C LEU A 175 -30.57 -2.60 10.27
N ILE A 176 -31.34 -1.78 9.55
CA ILE A 176 -30.78 -0.78 8.63
C ILE A 176 -29.93 0.23 9.41
N HIS A 177 -30.47 0.82 10.49
CA HIS A 177 -29.75 1.77 11.31
C HIS A 177 -28.49 1.16 11.93
N GLY A 178 -28.62 -0.05 12.48
CA GLY A 178 -27.51 -0.82 13.02
C GLY A 178 -26.43 -0.98 11.97
N THR A 179 -26.76 -1.58 10.82
CA THR A 179 -25.84 -1.83 9.70
C THR A 179 -25.08 -0.57 9.27
N ILE A 180 -25.77 0.58 9.14
CA ILE A 180 -25.15 1.86 8.80
C ILE A 180 -24.13 2.29 9.87
N ASP A 181 -24.46 2.14 11.16
CA ASP A 181 -23.52 2.46 12.24
C ASP A 181 -22.31 1.50 12.25
N GLN A 182 -22.52 0.21 11.97
CA GLN A 182 -21.45 -0.78 11.92
C GLN A 182 -20.43 -0.50 10.81
N MET A 183 -20.85 0.12 9.71
CA MET A 183 -19.98 0.51 8.61
C MET A 183 -19.13 1.76 8.91
N ARG A 184 -19.41 2.51 10.00
CA ARG A 184 -18.60 3.67 10.36
C ARG A 184 -17.24 3.20 10.89
N PRO A 185 -16.11 3.72 10.39
CA PRO A 185 -14.78 3.33 10.87
C PRO A 185 -14.62 3.44 12.39
N GLN A 186 -15.22 4.48 12.98
CA GLN A 186 -15.21 4.71 14.43
C GLN A 186 -15.88 3.57 15.21
N SER A 187 -16.95 2.97 14.67
CA SER A 187 -17.65 1.84 15.31
C SER A 187 -16.80 0.58 15.25
N VAL A 188 -16.09 0.36 14.13
CA VAL A 188 -15.12 -0.74 13.97
C VAL A 188 -13.95 -0.60 14.95
N ILE A 189 -13.29 0.57 14.98
CA ILE A 189 -12.17 0.86 15.89
C ILE A 189 -12.58 0.63 17.35
N ARG A 190 -13.73 1.18 17.76
CA ARG A 190 -14.27 0.98 19.11
C ARG A 190 -14.56 -0.49 19.40
N SER A 191 -15.11 -1.24 18.44
CA SER A 191 -15.36 -2.66 18.61
C SER A 191 -14.06 -3.43 18.83
N ILE A 192 -13.02 -3.19 18.01
CA ILE A 192 -11.72 -3.85 18.15
C ILE A 192 -11.07 -3.51 19.49
N HIS A 193 -11.14 -2.23 19.90
CA HIS A 193 -10.66 -1.78 21.20
C HIS A 193 -11.31 -2.53 22.38
N GLU A 194 -12.64 -2.65 22.39
CA GLU A 194 -13.36 -3.38 23.44
C GLU A 194 -13.01 -4.88 23.45
N LEU A 195 -12.82 -5.49 22.28
CA LEU A 195 -12.39 -6.89 22.18
C LEU A 195 -10.97 -7.05 22.70
N ALA A 196 -10.06 -6.14 22.38
CA ALA A 196 -8.69 -6.13 22.90
C ALA A 196 -8.66 -6.10 24.42
N LEU A 197 -9.52 -5.30 25.06
CA LEU A 197 -9.63 -5.23 26.51
C LEU A 197 -10.09 -6.57 27.11
N ARG A 198 -11.08 -7.24 26.50
CA ARG A 198 -11.58 -8.54 26.96
C ARG A 198 -10.57 -9.67 26.75
N ALA A 199 -9.90 -9.67 25.58
CA ALA A 199 -8.83 -10.62 25.29
C ALA A 199 -7.69 -10.44 26.29
N ARG A 200 -7.28 -9.19 26.54
CA ARG A 200 -6.25 -8.89 27.54
C ARG A 200 -6.65 -9.32 28.94
N GLN A 201 -7.90 -9.11 29.35
CA GLN A 201 -8.39 -9.58 30.65
C GLN A 201 -8.27 -11.11 30.78
N SER A 202 -8.51 -11.84 29.69
CA SER A 202 -8.35 -13.30 29.65
C SER A 202 -6.88 -13.71 29.71
N GLU A 203 -6.00 -13.01 28.98
CA GLU A 203 -4.55 -13.21 29.04
C GLU A 203 -3.97 -12.93 30.42
N LEU A 204 -4.49 -11.94 31.15
CA LEU A 204 -4.01 -11.62 32.50
C LEU A 204 -4.22 -12.78 33.49
N VAL A 205 -5.25 -13.61 33.30
CA VAL A 205 -5.43 -14.85 34.08
C VAL A 205 -4.29 -15.85 33.82
N LEU A 206 -3.84 -15.95 32.58
CA LEU A 206 -2.68 -16.76 32.21
C LEU A 206 -1.39 -16.16 32.80
N LEU A 207 -1.17 -14.86 32.58
CA LEU A 207 0.01 -14.13 33.04
C LEU A 207 0.15 -14.07 34.56
N GLY A 208 -0.96 -14.12 35.29
CA GLY A 208 -0.97 -14.19 36.76
C GLY A 208 -0.46 -15.52 37.31
N ARG A 209 -0.45 -16.59 36.50
CA ARG A 209 -0.03 -17.95 36.90
C ARG A 209 1.37 -18.32 36.41
N THR A 210 1.95 -17.54 35.50
CA THR A 210 3.27 -17.79 34.89
C THR A 210 4.34 -16.84 35.41
N ARG A 211 5.59 -17.32 35.41
CA ARG A 211 6.78 -16.53 35.72
C ARG A 211 7.13 -15.59 34.56
N ARG A 212 7.68 -14.42 34.89
CA ARG A 212 8.24 -13.47 33.90
C ARG A 212 9.66 -13.81 33.48
N GLN A 213 10.43 -14.38 34.39
CA GLN A 213 11.82 -14.75 34.17
C GLN A 213 12.04 -16.18 34.70
N ARG A 214 12.96 -16.89 34.05
CA ARG A 214 13.46 -18.19 34.52
C ARG A 214 14.09 -18.05 35.89
N THR A 215 13.93 -19.08 36.73
CA THR A 215 14.70 -19.20 37.98
C THR A 215 15.94 -20.07 37.79
N THR A 216 15.95 -20.87 36.73
CA THR A 216 17.07 -21.71 36.34
C THR A 216 18.25 -20.88 35.77
N PRO A 217 19.52 -21.26 36.03
CA PRO A 217 20.69 -20.50 35.56
C PRO A 217 20.79 -20.50 34.04
N GLU A 218 21.01 -19.34 33.39
CA GLU A 218 21.89 -19.21 32.20
C GLU A 218 22.07 -20.41 31.24
N ASP A 219 23.00 -21.23 31.68
CA ASP A 219 23.70 -22.32 31.02
C ASP A 219 23.09 -23.71 31.31
N ALA A 220 21.95 -23.74 31.99
CA ALA A 220 21.22 -24.97 32.26
C ALA A 220 20.90 -25.71 30.96
N ARG A 221 20.96 -27.04 31.01
CA ARG A 221 20.63 -27.87 29.84
C ARG A 221 19.13 -27.75 29.53
N GLU A 222 18.85 -27.46 28.26
CA GLU A 222 17.50 -27.24 27.74
C GLU A 222 17.18 -28.30 26.68
N ARG A 223 15.99 -28.90 26.76
CA ARG A 223 15.40 -29.67 25.67
C ARG A 223 14.49 -28.78 24.84
N LEU A 224 14.68 -28.78 23.52
CA LEU A 224 13.85 -28.01 22.59
C LEU A 224 12.64 -28.84 22.14
N VAL A 225 11.44 -28.33 22.37
CA VAL A 225 10.19 -28.91 21.86
C VAL A 225 9.80 -28.17 20.59
N ARG A 226 9.69 -28.92 19.48
CA ARG A 226 9.47 -28.36 18.15
C ARG A 226 8.17 -28.80 17.53
N VAL A 227 7.56 -27.89 16.78
CA VAL A 227 6.29 -28.14 16.08
C VAL A 227 6.51 -28.69 14.67
N LEU A 228 5.57 -29.51 14.21
CA LEU A 228 5.59 -30.12 12.87
C LEU A 228 4.40 -29.67 11.98
N ASP A 229 3.57 -28.77 12.51
CA ASP A 229 2.49 -28.10 11.79
C ASP A 229 2.79 -26.59 11.71
N SER A 230 2.11 -25.87 10.83
CA SER A 230 2.20 -24.41 10.68
C SER A 230 0.90 -23.71 11.01
N GLY A 231 0.95 -22.53 11.59
CA GLY A 231 -0.24 -21.72 11.88
C GLY A 231 -0.07 -20.82 13.10
N TYR A 232 -1.14 -20.14 13.50
CA TYR A 232 -1.14 -19.24 14.64
C TYR A 232 -1.41 -19.96 15.96
N ILE A 233 -0.64 -19.64 17.00
CA ILE A 233 -0.92 -20.14 18.36
C ILE A 233 -2.22 -19.51 18.88
N ALA A 234 -3.29 -20.30 18.91
CA ALA A 234 -4.63 -19.85 19.30
C ALA A 234 -4.87 -19.94 20.80
N THR A 235 -4.36 -20.98 21.47
CA THR A 235 -4.51 -21.14 22.94
C THR A 235 -3.28 -21.83 23.54
N ILE A 236 -2.98 -21.49 24.80
CA ILE A 236 -1.92 -22.13 25.60
C ILE A 236 -2.51 -22.62 26.92
N ASP A 237 -2.51 -23.94 27.14
CA ASP A 237 -2.91 -24.54 28.42
C ASP A 237 -1.73 -24.60 29.39
N VAL A 238 -1.55 -23.52 30.15
CA VAL A 238 -0.50 -23.43 31.17
C VAL A 238 -0.67 -24.48 32.27
N GLY A 239 -1.90 -24.93 32.54
CA GLY A 239 -2.13 -26.00 33.50
C GLY A 239 -1.54 -27.33 33.04
N ARG A 240 -1.62 -27.63 31.74
CA ARG A 240 -0.98 -28.80 31.15
C ARG A 240 0.54 -28.70 31.15
N LEU A 241 1.07 -27.53 30.78
CA LEU A 241 2.51 -27.26 30.85
C LEU A 241 3.05 -27.47 32.27
N ALA A 242 2.37 -26.94 33.29
CA ALA A 242 2.77 -27.10 34.68
C ALA A 242 2.75 -28.56 35.16
N ARG A 243 1.76 -29.34 34.70
CA ARG A 243 1.71 -30.79 35.00
C ARG A 243 2.88 -31.54 34.36
N ALA A 244 3.22 -31.21 33.10
CA ALA A 244 4.37 -31.79 32.42
C ALA A 244 5.70 -31.45 33.13
N ALA A 245 5.88 -30.19 33.52
CA ALA A 245 7.04 -29.76 34.30
C ALA A 245 7.15 -30.51 35.64
N SER A 246 6.05 -30.59 36.39
CA SER A 246 6.02 -31.26 37.70
C SER A 246 6.29 -32.76 37.59
N ALA A 247 5.85 -33.40 36.50
CA ALA A 247 6.08 -34.81 36.24
C ALA A 247 7.53 -35.10 35.80
N ALA A 248 8.16 -34.17 35.10
CA ALA A 248 9.56 -34.25 34.68
C ALA A 248 10.55 -34.06 35.85
N GLY A 249 10.22 -33.21 36.82
CA GLY A 249 10.99 -33.08 38.06
C GLY A 249 10.73 -31.78 38.84
N PRO A 250 11.09 -31.74 40.14
CA PRO A 250 10.83 -30.58 41.00
C PRO A 250 11.67 -29.33 40.65
N ALA A 251 12.76 -29.50 39.90
CA ALA A 251 13.62 -28.41 39.42
C ALA A 251 13.36 -28.06 37.94
N THR A 252 12.36 -28.67 37.31
CA THR A 252 12.06 -28.48 35.89
C THR A 252 11.24 -27.22 35.68
N GLU A 253 11.63 -26.42 34.69
CA GLU A 253 10.88 -25.26 34.21
C GLU A 253 10.58 -25.40 32.73
N ILE A 254 9.45 -24.84 32.28
CA ILE A 254 9.14 -24.70 30.85
C ILE A 254 9.27 -23.23 30.47
N LEU A 255 10.17 -22.89 29.55
CA LEU A 255 10.13 -21.59 28.88
C LEU A 255 9.26 -21.71 27.64
N VAL A 256 8.24 -20.87 27.55
CA VAL A 256 7.41 -20.77 26.36
C VAL A 256 8.06 -19.76 25.42
N ASP A 257 8.45 -20.21 24.23
CA ASP A 257 9.01 -19.33 23.19
C ASP A 257 7.89 -18.79 22.29
N GLY A 258 6.92 -19.64 21.94
CA GLY A 258 5.79 -19.26 21.10
C GLY A 258 4.72 -18.46 21.86
N ARG A 259 4.45 -17.23 21.41
CA ARG A 259 3.45 -16.34 22.02
C ARG A 259 2.05 -16.58 21.44
N LEU A 260 1.01 -16.29 22.23
CA LEU A 260 -0.35 -16.23 21.69
C LEU A 260 -0.39 -15.29 20.47
N GLY A 261 -0.94 -15.78 19.35
CA GLY A 261 -1.00 -15.04 18.09
C GLY A 261 0.22 -15.15 17.18
N GLU A 262 1.31 -15.75 17.65
CA GLU A 262 2.52 -15.94 16.84
C GLU A 262 2.30 -17.02 15.78
N TYR A 263 2.83 -16.79 14.57
CA TYR A 263 2.77 -17.75 13.48
C TYR A 263 3.97 -18.69 13.56
N LEU A 264 3.69 -19.98 13.73
CA LEU A 264 4.68 -21.03 13.74
C LEU A 264 4.87 -21.61 12.34
N ILE A 265 6.12 -21.86 11.98
CA ILE A 265 6.49 -22.64 10.80
C ILE A 265 7.02 -24.02 11.20
N PHE A 266 7.12 -24.89 10.20
CA PHE A 266 7.61 -26.26 10.38
C PHE A 266 9.01 -26.28 11.02
N ASP A 267 9.15 -27.09 12.08
CA ASP A 267 10.35 -27.26 12.92
C ASP A 267 10.71 -26.06 13.82
N ASP A 268 9.81 -25.08 14.02
CA ASP A 268 10.00 -24.03 15.02
C ASP A 268 10.01 -24.56 16.46
N VAL A 269 10.75 -23.89 17.34
CA VAL A 269 10.74 -24.17 18.79
C VAL A 269 9.54 -23.45 19.41
N VAL A 270 8.63 -24.20 20.03
CA VAL A 270 7.47 -23.61 20.73
C VAL A 270 7.70 -23.48 22.24
N ALA A 271 8.52 -24.37 22.81
CA ALA A 271 8.88 -24.36 24.21
C ALA A 271 10.22 -25.05 24.47
N ARG A 272 10.82 -24.72 25.61
CA ARG A 272 12.08 -25.28 26.11
C ARG A 272 11.90 -25.83 27.51
N LEU A 273 12.28 -27.09 27.71
CA LEU A 273 12.22 -27.77 29.00
C LEU A 273 13.59 -27.73 29.66
N VAL A 274 13.72 -27.09 30.83
CA VAL A 274 15.00 -26.93 31.55
C VAL A 274 15.10 -27.93 32.68
N GLY A 275 16.31 -28.41 32.96
CA GLY A 275 16.55 -29.33 34.08
C GLY A 275 16.21 -30.79 33.75
N VAL A 276 16.03 -31.09 32.46
CA VAL A 276 15.91 -32.43 31.90
C VAL A 276 17.10 -32.74 31.01
N ASP A 277 17.33 -34.01 30.69
CA ASP A 277 18.29 -34.39 29.66
C ASP A 277 17.80 -33.85 28.29
N PRO A 278 18.62 -33.08 27.55
CA PRO A 278 18.25 -32.63 26.19
C PRO A 278 17.79 -33.76 25.27
N GLY A 279 18.26 -34.99 25.49
CA GLY A 279 17.85 -36.17 24.73
C GLY A 279 16.49 -36.79 25.12
N ASP A 280 15.87 -36.36 26.23
CA ASP A 280 14.66 -36.99 26.77
C ASP A 280 13.36 -36.45 26.16
N SER A 281 12.83 -37.14 25.15
CA SER A 281 11.59 -36.79 24.44
C SER A 281 10.28 -37.21 25.12
N SER A 282 10.33 -37.70 26.36
CA SER A 282 9.16 -38.27 27.04
C SER A 282 8.01 -37.27 27.25
N TRP A 283 8.31 -35.96 27.29
CA TRP A 283 7.34 -34.91 27.65
C TRP A 283 6.86 -34.09 26.45
N ASP A 284 7.45 -34.29 25.26
CA ASP A 284 7.17 -33.45 24.10
C ASP A 284 5.71 -33.49 23.68
N GLU A 285 5.07 -34.65 23.66
CA GLU A 285 3.67 -34.78 23.24
C GLU A 285 2.72 -34.04 24.19
N ASP A 286 3.00 -34.08 25.50
CA ASP A 286 2.20 -33.36 26.50
C ASP A 286 2.40 -31.85 26.42
N ILE A 287 3.61 -31.40 26.10
CA ILE A 287 3.92 -29.99 25.86
C ILE A 287 3.25 -29.53 24.57
N LEU A 288 3.42 -30.24 23.45
CA LEU A 288 2.79 -29.92 22.17
C LEU A 288 1.27 -29.87 22.28
N ALA A 289 0.67 -30.82 22.99
CA ALA A 289 -0.77 -30.85 23.19
C ALA A 289 -1.30 -29.83 24.22
N ALA A 290 -0.42 -28.99 24.79
CA ALA A 290 -0.81 -27.78 25.52
C ALA A 290 -0.98 -26.56 24.60
N PHE A 291 -0.44 -26.61 23.38
CA PHE A 291 -0.62 -25.59 22.35
C PHE A 291 -1.73 -26.01 21.39
N ARG A 292 -2.55 -25.05 20.97
CA ARG A 292 -3.45 -25.22 19.84
C ARG A 292 -3.10 -24.25 18.75
N VAL A 293 -3.08 -24.74 17.51
CA VAL A 293 -2.72 -23.97 16.33
C VAL A 293 -3.95 -23.83 15.43
N ASP A 294 -4.14 -22.66 14.84
CA ASP A 294 -5.23 -22.39 13.90
C ASP A 294 -4.71 -21.64 12.66
N ASP A 295 -5.44 -21.75 11.56
CA ASP A 295 -5.11 -21.05 10.31
C ASP A 295 -5.52 -19.57 10.35
N ILE A 296 -6.37 -19.20 11.32
CA ILE A 296 -6.99 -17.88 11.43
C ILE A 296 -6.81 -17.35 12.84
N ARG A 297 -6.42 -16.09 12.94
CA ARG A 297 -6.29 -15.33 14.18
C ARG A 297 -7.62 -14.88 14.75
N ASN A 298 -7.71 -14.75 16.08
CA ASN A 298 -8.97 -14.42 16.76
C ASN A 298 -8.79 -13.31 17.79
N VAL A 299 -9.31 -12.12 17.48
CA VAL A 299 -9.17 -10.93 18.32
C VAL A 299 -9.91 -11.04 19.66
N ASP A 300 -10.89 -11.95 19.77
CA ASP A 300 -11.59 -12.21 21.03
C ASP A 300 -10.69 -12.98 22.02
N ALA A 301 -9.67 -13.68 21.50
CA ALA A 301 -8.80 -14.57 22.28
C ALA A 301 -7.38 -14.01 22.48
N GLU A 302 -6.88 -13.20 21.54
CA GLU A 302 -5.53 -12.63 21.59
C GLU A 302 -5.54 -11.11 21.44
N SER A 303 -4.95 -10.42 22.42
CA SER A 303 -4.85 -8.95 22.45
C SER A 303 -3.89 -8.41 21.38
N GLY A 304 -2.85 -9.19 21.03
CA GLY A 304 -1.88 -8.84 20.00
C GLY A 304 -2.50 -8.66 18.62
N TYR A 305 -3.49 -9.47 18.24
CA TYR A 305 -4.17 -9.29 16.95
C TYR A 305 -4.98 -8.00 16.90
N ALA A 306 -5.54 -7.57 18.03
CA ALA A 306 -6.26 -6.30 18.09
C ALA A 306 -5.33 -5.11 17.81
N ILE A 307 -4.09 -5.17 18.34
CA ILE A 307 -3.05 -4.18 18.04
C ILE A 307 -2.78 -4.15 16.54
N ASP A 308 -2.53 -5.32 15.94
CA ASP A 308 -2.23 -5.42 14.51
C ASP A 308 -3.37 -4.87 13.66
N GLN A 309 -4.63 -5.10 14.05
CA GLN A 309 -5.79 -4.57 13.33
C GLN A 309 -5.94 -3.06 13.47
N LEU A 310 -5.77 -2.51 14.68
CA LEU A 310 -5.80 -1.06 14.87
C LEU A 310 -4.64 -0.38 14.13
N ALA A 311 -3.45 -0.98 14.16
CA ALA A 311 -2.30 -0.51 13.43
C ALA A 311 -2.53 -0.58 11.91
N ASN A 312 -3.10 -1.67 11.40
CA ASN A 312 -3.42 -1.81 9.99
C ASN A 312 -4.48 -0.78 9.54
N ILE A 313 -5.53 -0.53 10.34
CA ILE A 313 -6.51 0.52 10.07
C ILE A 313 -5.81 1.89 10.02
N ALA A 314 -4.94 2.18 10.98
CA ALA A 314 -4.17 3.43 11.02
C ALA A 314 -3.26 3.57 9.80
N TRP A 315 -2.58 2.50 9.40
CA TRP A 315 -1.69 2.46 8.24
C TRP A 315 -2.46 2.69 6.94
N VAL A 316 -3.50 1.89 6.67
CA VAL A 316 -4.27 1.95 5.43
C VAL A 316 -4.92 3.33 5.28
N THR A 317 -5.57 3.84 6.33
CA THR A 317 -6.28 5.13 6.27
C THR A 317 -5.35 6.35 6.35
N GLY A 318 -4.16 6.16 6.94
CA GLY A 318 -3.07 7.14 7.02
C GLY A 318 -2.13 7.14 5.81
N SER A 319 -2.23 6.16 4.93
CA SER A 319 -1.47 6.10 3.67
C SER A 319 -2.07 6.97 2.57
N SER A 320 -1.32 7.19 1.49
CA SER A 320 -1.78 7.91 0.29
C SER A 320 -3.01 7.26 -0.38
N ALA A 321 -3.25 5.97 -0.14
CA ALA A 321 -4.36 5.21 -0.72
C ALA A 321 -5.70 5.39 0.01
N GLY A 322 -5.71 5.61 1.34
CA GLY A 322 -6.93 5.57 2.15
C GLY A 322 -7.65 6.90 2.37
N GLN A 323 -6.96 8.04 2.21
CA GLN A 323 -7.51 9.41 2.30
C GLN A 323 -8.43 9.71 3.51
N SER A 324 -8.17 9.13 4.70
CA SER A 324 -8.97 9.41 5.90
C SER A 324 -8.11 9.65 7.16
N PRO A 325 -7.44 10.82 7.26
CA PRO A 325 -6.56 11.14 8.39
C PRO A 325 -7.26 11.05 9.76
N ASN A 326 -8.55 11.42 9.83
CA ASN A 326 -9.34 11.33 11.05
C ASN A 326 -9.55 9.88 11.53
N THR A 327 -9.67 8.93 10.60
CA THR A 327 -9.78 7.51 10.92
C THR A 327 -8.45 6.98 11.42
N ALA A 328 -7.34 7.38 10.78
CA ALA A 328 -6.00 7.01 11.22
C ALA A 328 -5.71 7.51 12.64
N VAL A 329 -5.99 8.78 12.91
CA VAL A 329 -5.86 9.39 14.24
C VAL A 329 -6.73 8.68 15.28
N ALA A 330 -7.96 8.27 14.93
CA ALA A 330 -8.82 7.53 15.86
C ALA A 330 -8.27 6.14 16.19
N ALA A 331 -7.72 5.43 15.21
CA ALA A 331 -7.09 4.13 15.42
C ALA A 331 -5.80 4.25 16.26
N VAL A 332 -4.97 5.27 16.01
CA VAL A 332 -3.80 5.60 16.84
C VAL A 332 -4.22 5.87 18.28
N ARG A 333 -5.25 6.69 18.50
CA ARG A 333 -5.74 6.98 19.85
C ARG A 333 -6.26 5.75 20.57
N ALA A 334 -6.96 4.85 19.87
CA ALA A 334 -7.41 3.59 20.43
C ALA A 334 -6.21 2.70 20.83
N LEU A 335 -5.19 2.58 19.98
CA LEU A 335 -3.96 1.85 20.30
C LEU A 335 -3.24 2.44 21.52
N SER A 336 -3.14 3.77 21.59
CA SER A 336 -2.53 4.47 22.71
C SER A 336 -3.31 4.34 24.02
N ASP A 337 -4.66 4.28 23.97
CA ASP A 337 -5.48 4.01 25.14
C ASP A 337 -5.28 2.58 25.66
N LEU A 338 -5.23 1.58 24.76
CA LEU A 338 -4.92 0.19 25.13
C LEU A 338 -3.57 0.09 25.85
N LEU A 339 -2.52 0.63 25.24
CA LEU A 339 -1.18 0.63 25.84
C LEU A 339 -1.15 1.37 27.18
N GLY A 340 -1.80 2.54 27.26
CA GLY A 340 -1.88 3.31 28.50
C GLY A 340 -2.56 2.52 29.62
N ARG A 341 -3.66 1.80 29.31
CA ARG A 341 -4.35 0.93 30.27
C ARG A 341 -3.51 -0.28 30.66
N TRP A 342 -2.80 -0.91 29.73
CA TRP A 342 -2.01 -2.11 30.01
C TRP A 342 -0.75 -1.79 30.82
N LEU A 343 -0.12 -0.65 30.56
CA LEU A 343 1.00 -0.15 31.39
C LEU A 343 0.55 0.16 32.83
N ILE A 344 -0.67 0.70 33.03
CA ILE A 344 -1.21 0.94 34.38
C ILE A 344 -1.69 -0.36 35.06
N GLY A 345 -2.42 -1.19 34.32
CA GLY A 345 -3.12 -2.36 34.84
C GLY A 345 -2.23 -3.60 35.02
N GLY A 346 -1.13 -3.69 34.26
CA GLY A 346 -0.23 -4.86 34.18
C GLY A 346 0.45 -5.27 35.50
N GLU A 347 0.32 -4.48 36.56
CA GLU A 347 0.75 -4.84 37.92
C GLU A 347 -0.42 -5.01 38.90
N ARG A 348 -1.55 -4.31 38.71
CA ARG A 348 -2.68 -4.29 39.67
C ARG A 348 -3.61 -5.50 39.57
N ASP A 349 -3.78 -6.10 38.40
CA ASP A 349 -4.69 -7.25 38.23
C ASP A 349 -4.16 -8.56 38.85
N ARG A 350 -2.88 -8.62 39.24
CA ARG A 350 -2.35 -9.73 40.06
C ARG A 350 -2.77 -9.61 41.52
N ALA A 351 -2.92 -8.39 42.03
CA ALA A 351 -3.25 -8.12 43.44
C ALA A 351 -4.75 -8.25 43.75
N GLY A 352 -5.62 -8.27 42.73
CA GLY A 352 -7.06 -8.47 42.87
C GLY A 352 -7.50 -9.95 42.88
N LEU A 353 -6.57 -10.88 42.74
CA LEU A 353 -6.81 -12.29 43.05
C LEU A 353 -6.60 -12.45 44.56
N ASP A 354 -7.66 -12.23 45.35
CA ASP A 354 -7.68 -12.35 46.82
C ASP A 354 -7.25 -13.73 47.38
N GLN A 355 -6.85 -14.65 46.50
CA GLN A 355 -6.10 -15.86 46.79
C GLN A 355 -5.04 -16.00 45.68
N GLU A 356 -3.77 -15.67 45.95
CA GLU A 356 -2.68 -15.86 44.99
C GLU A 356 -2.67 -17.34 44.54
N PRO A 357 -3.06 -17.66 43.29
CA PRO A 357 -2.90 -19.02 42.81
C PRO A 357 -1.40 -19.32 42.74
N PRO A 358 -0.98 -20.56 43.07
CA PRO A 358 0.45 -20.89 43.11
C PRO A 358 1.08 -20.61 41.74
N GLU A 359 2.18 -19.85 41.76
CA GLU A 359 2.96 -19.56 40.56
C GLU A 359 3.50 -20.86 39.97
N LEU A 360 3.20 -21.11 38.69
CA LEU A 360 3.54 -22.35 38.02
C LEU A 360 4.99 -22.31 37.50
N PRO A 361 5.65 -23.47 37.34
CA PRO A 361 7.00 -23.57 36.79
C PRO A 361 7.03 -23.38 35.26
N VAL A 362 6.34 -22.34 34.78
CA VAL A 362 6.20 -21.97 33.38
C VAL A 362 6.57 -20.50 33.24
N VAL A 363 7.58 -20.21 32.42
CA VAL A 363 8.02 -18.86 32.08
C VAL A 363 7.35 -18.48 30.76
N TYR A 364 6.55 -17.41 30.79
CA TYR A 364 5.86 -16.90 29.60
C TYR A 364 6.19 -15.42 29.41
N PRO A 365 6.89 -15.05 28.32
CA PRO A 365 7.20 -13.66 28.02
C PRO A 365 5.97 -12.96 27.44
N ASP A 366 5.42 -12.00 28.18
CA ASP A 366 4.37 -11.12 27.67
C ASP A 366 4.93 -10.11 26.68
N GLY A 367 4.47 -10.17 25.43
CA GLY A 367 4.94 -9.31 24.34
C GLY A 367 3.96 -8.22 23.91
N ALA A 368 2.79 -8.11 24.54
CA ALA A 368 1.70 -7.26 24.01
C ALA A 368 2.07 -5.77 24.02
N VAL A 369 2.71 -5.28 25.09
CA VAL A 369 3.16 -3.88 25.19
C VAL A 369 4.26 -3.58 24.17
N ALA A 370 5.26 -4.45 24.06
CA ALA A 370 6.33 -4.32 23.09
C ALA A 370 5.79 -4.27 21.64
N LEU A 371 4.84 -5.15 21.31
CA LEU A 371 4.18 -5.18 20.01
C LEU A 371 3.45 -3.86 19.71
N GLY A 372 2.70 -3.32 20.67
CA GLY A 372 1.99 -2.04 20.46
C GLY A 372 2.92 -0.83 20.37
N LEU A 373 4.03 -0.81 21.13
CA LEU A 373 5.06 0.23 20.99
C LEU A 373 5.72 0.17 19.60
N ALA A 374 6.10 -1.03 19.14
CA ALA A 374 6.63 -1.23 17.80
C ALA A 374 5.61 -0.82 16.72
N ALA A 375 4.33 -1.13 16.89
CA ALA A 375 3.27 -0.72 15.98
C ALA A 375 3.14 0.82 15.89
N LEU A 376 3.22 1.55 17.01
CA LEU A 376 3.26 3.02 17.00
C LEU A 376 4.49 3.54 16.24
N GLY A 377 5.66 2.93 16.45
CA GLY A 377 6.89 3.31 15.75
C GLY A 377 6.79 3.11 14.24
N ASN A 378 6.29 1.94 13.81
CA ASN A 378 6.05 1.63 12.40
C ASN A 378 5.06 2.62 11.76
N LEU A 379 4.01 3.02 12.48
CA LEU A 379 3.05 4.00 11.98
C LEU A 379 3.68 5.39 11.76
N VAL A 380 4.66 5.80 12.57
CA VAL A 380 5.39 7.07 12.34
C VAL A 380 6.12 7.00 11.00
N VAL A 381 6.78 5.87 10.70
CA VAL A 381 7.42 5.64 9.41
C VAL A 381 6.42 5.73 8.26
N GLY A 382 5.25 5.10 8.40
CA GLY A 382 4.19 5.17 7.39
C GLY A 382 3.64 6.58 7.14
N THR A 383 3.62 7.45 8.15
CA THR A 383 3.15 8.83 7.94
C THR A 383 4.09 9.67 7.08
N ALA A 384 5.39 9.35 7.05
CA ALA A 384 6.37 10.06 6.23
C ALA A 384 6.06 9.88 4.73
N GLU A 385 5.77 8.65 4.29
CA GLU A 385 5.41 8.36 2.89
C GLU A 385 4.18 9.14 2.41
N SER A 386 3.20 9.33 3.29
CA SER A 386 1.95 10.03 2.97
C SER A 386 1.97 11.52 3.31
N SER A 387 3.09 12.04 3.83
CA SER A 387 3.24 13.42 4.31
C SER A 387 2.15 13.84 5.33
N GLN A 388 1.60 12.91 6.11
CA GLN A 388 0.54 13.18 7.08
C GLN A 388 1.07 13.72 8.41
N VAL A 389 1.45 15.00 8.43
CA VAL A 389 2.05 15.67 9.61
C VAL A 389 1.15 15.62 10.86
N GLN A 390 -0.17 15.72 10.70
CA GLN A 390 -1.11 15.68 11.83
C GLN A 390 -1.15 14.30 12.52
N THR A 391 -1.13 13.23 11.72
CA THR A 391 -1.12 11.85 12.22
C THR A 391 0.23 11.55 12.89
N CYS A 392 1.34 11.99 12.28
CA CYS A 392 2.67 11.92 12.88
C CYS A 392 2.72 12.62 14.25
N ALA A 393 2.18 13.84 14.35
CA ALA A 393 2.10 14.57 15.61
C ALA A 393 1.29 13.83 16.70
N GLU A 394 0.18 13.16 16.35
CA GLU A 394 -0.59 12.36 17.32
C GLU A 394 0.18 11.09 17.77
N LEU A 395 0.96 10.46 16.88
CA LEU A 395 1.84 9.34 17.23
C LEU A 395 2.94 9.77 18.20
N ILE A 396 3.62 10.90 17.93
CA ILE A 396 4.63 11.47 18.84
C ILE A 396 4.00 11.82 20.21
N ARG A 397 2.81 12.43 20.22
CA ARG A 397 2.06 12.68 21.46
C ARG A 397 1.68 11.39 22.18
N SER A 398 1.44 10.31 21.46
CA SER A 398 1.16 9.02 22.06
C SER A 398 2.36 8.49 22.82
N PHE A 399 3.57 8.54 22.25
CA PHE A 399 4.80 8.24 22.99
C PHE A 399 4.97 9.13 24.22
N ALA A 400 4.71 10.44 24.09
CA ALA A 400 4.79 11.37 25.23
C ALA A 400 3.79 11.02 26.35
N ARG A 401 2.58 10.59 26.00
CA ARG A 401 1.57 10.14 26.97
C ARG A 401 1.96 8.80 27.62
N LEU A 402 2.62 7.90 26.90
CA LEU A 402 2.97 6.58 27.43
C LEU A 402 4.22 6.62 28.33
N ALA A 403 5.19 7.49 28.04
CA ALA A 403 6.47 7.58 28.76
C ALA A 403 6.37 7.62 30.31
N PRO A 404 5.45 8.39 30.94
CA PRO A 404 5.31 8.41 32.41
C PRO A 404 4.82 7.10 33.04
N ARG A 405 4.32 6.16 32.23
CA ARG A 405 3.66 4.93 32.67
C ARG A 405 4.53 3.68 32.46
N LEU A 406 5.74 3.83 31.91
CA LEU A 406 6.63 2.72 31.60
C LEU A 406 7.22 2.09 32.86
N HIS A 407 7.15 0.76 32.94
CA HIS A 407 7.91 -0.02 33.92
C HIS A 407 9.36 -0.18 33.48
N ALA A 408 10.25 -0.60 34.39
CA ALA A 408 11.67 -0.78 34.09
C ALA A 408 11.91 -1.70 32.87
N ASN A 409 11.10 -2.76 32.74
CA ASN A 409 11.21 -3.73 31.65
C ASN A 409 10.76 -3.16 30.30
N ASP A 410 9.82 -2.22 30.28
CA ASP A 410 9.25 -1.66 29.04
C ASP A 410 10.11 -0.52 28.45
N ARG A 411 11.05 0.02 29.23
CA ARG A 411 11.89 1.17 28.81
C ARG A 411 12.75 0.85 27.60
N LYS A 412 13.25 -0.39 27.49
CA LYS A 412 14.06 -0.83 26.36
C LYS A 412 13.22 -0.84 25.07
N ASP A 413 12.07 -1.50 25.10
CA ASP A 413 11.19 -1.61 23.93
C ASP A 413 10.65 -0.24 23.50
N PHE A 414 10.36 0.65 24.46
CA PHE A 414 9.98 2.04 24.16
C PHE A 414 11.10 2.80 23.45
N ALA A 415 12.34 2.67 23.94
CA ALA A 415 13.49 3.34 23.34
C ALA A 415 13.77 2.81 21.92
N GLU A 416 13.72 1.49 21.71
CA GLU A 416 13.90 0.89 20.38
C GLU A 416 12.82 1.36 19.39
N ALA A 417 11.56 1.38 19.82
CA ALA A 417 10.44 1.83 18.98
C ALA A 417 10.57 3.30 18.57
N ILE A 418 10.93 4.18 19.52
CA ILE A 418 11.04 5.62 19.23
C ILE A 418 12.28 5.93 18.39
N ASP A 419 13.41 5.30 18.71
CA ASP A 419 14.67 5.51 17.99
C ASP A 419 14.61 5.05 16.54
N GLY A 420 13.90 3.95 16.28
CA GLY A 420 13.62 3.49 14.91
C GLY A 420 12.68 4.42 14.14
N ALA A 421 11.76 5.10 14.84
CA ALA A 421 10.74 5.96 14.24
C ALA A 421 11.23 7.40 13.96
N LEU A 422 12.12 7.94 14.80
CA LEU A 422 12.59 9.33 14.73
C LEU A 422 13.17 9.76 13.37
N PRO A 423 13.95 8.93 12.64
CA PRO A 423 14.44 9.30 11.30
C PRO A 423 13.34 9.53 10.26
N ALA A 424 12.14 8.99 10.45
CA ALA A 424 11.02 9.28 9.56
C ALA A 424 10.40 10.66 9.84
N VAL A 425 10.54 11.18 11.06
CA VAL A 425 9.97 12.48 11.45
C VAL A 425 10.57 13.63 10.63
N ILE A 426 11.87 13.58 10.32
CA ILE A 426 12.56 14.63 9.55
C ILE A 426 12.11 14.72 8.08
N GLN A 427 11.35 13.75 7.58
CA GLN A 427 10.79 13.78 6.22
C GLN A 427 9.53 14.65 6.12
N HIS A 428 9.01 15.13 7.26
CA HIS A 428 7.86 16.02 7.31
C HIS A 428 8.27 17.49 7.25
N ALA A 429 7.33 18.35 6.87
CA ALA A 429 7.44 19.79 7.11
C ALA A 429 7.19 20.11 8.59
N GLU A 430 7.97 21.03 9.13
CA GLU A 430 7.80 21.56 10.48
C GLU A 430 6.52 22.41 10.55
N LEU A 431 5.46 21.82 11.06
CA LEU A 431 4.23 22.52 11.43
C LEU A 431 4.15 22.68 12.95
N PRO A 432 3.47 23.73 13.46
CA PRO A 432 3.35 23.98 14.89
C PRO A 432 2.87 22.78 15.70
N THR A 433 1.99 21.96 15.13
CA THR A 433 1.46 20.76 15.80
C THR A 433 2.51 19.67 16.01
N LEU A 434 3.41 19.45 15.05
CA LEU A 434 4.47 18.45 15.15
C LEU A 434 5.60 18.96 16.06
N HIS A 435 5.94 20.24 15.93
CA HIS A 435 6.92 20.89 16.81
C HIS A 435 6.49 20.79 18.29
N GLN A 436 5.24 21.14 18.60
CA GLN A 436 4.68 21.00 19.94
C GLN A 436 4.70 19.56 20.45
N ALA A 437 4.37 18.58 19.59
CA ALA A 437 4.41 17.17 19.97
C ALA A 437 5.83 16.70 20.33
N LEU A 438 6.84 17.11 19.57
CA LEU A 438 8.25 16.81 19.86
C LEU A 438 8.73 17.46 21.16
N GLN A 439 8.36 18.73 21.40
CA GLN A 439 8.67 19.43 22.65
C GLN A 439 8.00 18.78 23.87
N GLU A 440 6.74 18.37 23.74
CA GLU A 440 6.02 17.62 24.77
C GLU A 440 6.74 16.31 25.10
N LEU A 441 7.14 15.55 24.07
CA LEU A 441 7.87 14.30 24.22
C LEU A 441 9.23 14.51 24.90
N GLU A 442 10.04 15.45 24.41
CA GLU A 442 11.35 15.80 24.98
C GLU A 442 11.24 16.16 26.47
N THR A 443 10.26 16.99 26.81
CA THR A 443 10.00 17.43 28.18
C THR A 443 9.64 16.25 29.08
N VAL A 444 8.76 15.36 28.62
CA VAL A 444 8.33 14.20 29.39
C VAL A 444 9.45 13.17 29.53
N MET A 445 10.23 12.93 28.49
CA MET A 445 11.37 12.00 28.54
C MET A 445 12.41 12.47 29.55
N ARG A 446 12.76 13.78 29.56
CA ARG A 446 13.64 14.36 30.60
C ARG A 446 13.10 14.14 32.01
N LYS A 447 11.80 14.41 32.22
CA LYS A 447 11.15 14.24 33.55
C LYS A 447 11.11 12.79 34.03
N THR A 448 11.08 11.83 33.12
CA THR A 448 10.97 10.39 33.41
C THR A 448 12.33 9.67 33.42
N GLY A 449 13.42 10.40 33.22
CA GLY A 449 14.78 9.87 33.18
C GLY A 449 15.08 9.05 31.94
N LEU A 450 14.35 9.28 30.84
CA LEU A 450 14.62 8.69 29.52
C LEU A 450 15.56 9.62 28.73
N ASP A 451 16.32 9.06 27.79
CA ASP A 451 17.21 9.85 26.94
C ASP A 451 16.41 10.71 25.95
N ALA A 452 16.48 12.03 26.13
CA ALA A 452 15.80 13.00 25.29
C ALA A 452 16.73 13.69 24.28
N ALA A 453 18.03 13.36 24.27
CA ALA A 453 19.02 14.04 23.40
C ALA A 453 18.67 13.90 21.92
N ARG A 454 18.25 12.69 21.52
CA ARG A 454 17.89 12.38 20.14
C ARG A 454 16.63 13.12 19.68
N ILE A 455 15.69 13.42 20.59
CA ILE A 455 14.50 14.22 20.26
C ILE A 455 14.89 15.66 19.92
N ALA A 456 15.79 16.25 20.71
CA ALA A 456 16.30 17.60 20.48
C ALA A 456 17.06 17.70 19.15
N GLU A 457 17.88 16.69 18.84
CA GLU A 457 18.59 16.58 17.55
C GLU A 457 17.60 16.52 16.38
N VAL A 458 16.61 15.62 16.45
CA VAL A 458 15.58 15.46 15.41
C VAL A 458 14.75 16.72 15.22
N SER A 459 14.43 17.44 16.30
CA SER A 459 13.73 18.74 16.19
C SER A 459 14.57 19.76 15.42
N GLY A 460 15.88 19.83 15.66
CA GLY A 460 16.77 20.71 14.90
C GLY A 460 16.88 20.31 13.43
N LEU A 461 17.02 19.02 13.15
CA LEU A 461 17.06 18.48 11.79
C LEU A 461 15.75 18.68 11.04
N LEU A 462 14.60 18.61 11.72
CA LEU A 462 13.29 18.88 11.14
C LEU A 462 13.17 20.36 10.72
N THR A 463 13.62 21.30 11.56
CA THR A 463 13.68 22.72 11.22
C THR A 463 14.59 22.95 10.01
N GLU A 464 15.77 22.33 9.98
CA GLU A 464 16.68 22.42 8.85
C GLU A 464 16.08 21.83 7.57
N ALA A 465 15.45 20.65 7.65
CA ALA A 465 14.77 20.01 6.53
C ALA A 465 13.64 20.90 5.98
N THR A 466 12.90 21.56 6.87
CA THR A 466 11.83 22.49 6.48
C THR A 466 12.39 23.74 5.81
N HIS A 467 13.50 24.27 6.29
CA HIS A 467 14.21 25.35 5.59
C HIS A 467 14.70 24.93 4.20
N ARG A 468 15.10 23.67 4.01
CA ARG A 468 15.47 23.13 2.68
C ARG A 468 14.27 22.99 1.74
N LEU A 469 13.06 22.83 2.27
CA LEU A 469 11.81 22.85 1.48
C LEU A 469 11.45 24.27 1.00
N MET A 470 12.02 25.32 1.60
CA MET A 470 11.77 26.69 1.13
C MET A 470 12.43 26.90 -0.24
N PRO A 471 11.73 27.51 -1.20
CA PRO A 471 12.32 27.83 -2.49
C PRO A 471 13.48 28.82 -2.28
N LYS A 472 14.69 28.41 -2.69
CA LYS A 472 15.87 29.27 -2.68
C LYS A 472 15.73 30.37 -3.75
N PRO A 473 16.31 31.57 -3.55
CA PRO A 473 16.29 32.63 -4.56
C PRO A 473 16.87 32.13 -5.89
N SER A 474 16.35 32.62 -7.02
CA SER A 474 16.75 32.19 -8.38
C SER A 474 18.24 32.29 -8.71
N ASN A 475 19.01 33.01 -7.89
CA ASN A 475 20.41 33.32 -8.12
C ASN A 475 21.35 32.54 -7.17
N ASP A 476 20.82 31.61 -6.37
CA ASP A 476 21.64 30.74 -5.51
C ASP A 476 22.18 29.55 -6.32
N PRO A 477 23.51 29.36 -6.43
CA PRO A 477 24.12 28.25 -7.16
C PRO A 477 23.82 26.86 -6.55
N ALA A 478 23.25 26.80 -5.33
CA ALA A 478 22.78 25.59 -4.68
C ALA A 478 21.24 25.51 -4.63
N ALA A 479 20.51 26.29 -5.44
CA ALA A 479 19.06 26.17 -5.62
C ALA A 479 18.70 24.83 -6.27
N THR A 480 18.51 23.81 -5.45
CA THR A 480 17.86 22.56 -5.85
C THR A 480 16.41 22.86 -6.23
N HIS A 481 16.07 22.62 -7.49
CA HIS A 481 14.72 22.79 -8.00
C HIS A 481 13.77 21.78 -7.32
N PRO A 482 12.56 22.18 -6.91
CA PRO A 482 11.62 21.30 -6.22
C PRO A 482 11.29 20.10 -7.09
N ILE A 483 11.45 18.89 -6.57
CA ILE A 483 11.20 17.62 -7.26
C ILE A 483 9.74 17.59 -7.77
N ASN A 484 9.52 17.14 -9.00
CA ASN A 484 8.17 17.06 -9.57
C ASN A 484 7.32 15.98 -8.86
N ILE A 485 6.02 15.90 -9.18
CA ILE A 485 5.06 14.97 -8.54
C ILE A 485 5.48 13.48 -8.67
N GLU A 486 6.34 13.15 -9.64
CA GLU A 486 6.83 11.81 -9.95
C GLU A 486 8.20 11.50 -9.30
N GLY A 487 8.77 12.42 -8.52
CA GLY A 487 10.03 12.17 -7.80
C GLY A 487 11.31 12.53 -8.58
N GLU A 488 11.19 13.21 -9.73
CA GLU A 488 12.34 13.59 -10.57
C GLU A 488 12.61 15.11 -10.60
N GLU A 489 13.85 15.52 -10.86
CA GLU A 489 14.20 16.94 -11.02
C GLU A 489 13.40 17.56 -12.19
N PRO A 490 12.73 18.72 -12.00
CA PRO A 490 11.96 19.35 -13.06
C PRO A 490 12.84 19.77 -14.23
N THR A 491 12.32 19.61 -15.44
CA THR A 491 12.98 20.15 -16.64
C THR A 491 13.00 21.68 -16.64
N SER A 492 13.91 22.27 -17.41
CA SER A 492 13.96 23.72 -17.58
C SER A 492 12.62 24.29 -18.04
N GLN A 493 11.88 23.58 -18.90
CA GLN A 493 10.57 24.02 -19.36
C GLN A 493 9.47 23.87 -18.31
N GLU A 494 9.53 22.84 -17.47
CA GLU A 494 8.61 22.67 -16.32
C GLU A 494 8.72 23.85 -15.35
N LEU A 495 9.94 24.30 -15.08
CA LEU A 495 10.19 25.48 -14.26
C LEU A 495 9.65 26.75 -14.92
N ARG A 496 9.93 26.97 -16.21
CA ARG A 496 9.39 28.13 -16.95
C ARG A 496 7.87 28.18 -16.93
N ASN A 497 7.20 27.03 -17.06
CA ASN A 497 5.74 26.95 -16.98
C ASN A 497 5.18 27.32 -15.61
N ALA A 498 5.92 27.07 -14.53
CA ALA A 498 5.56 27.52 -13.18
C ALA A 498 5.73 29.04 -13.03
N PHE A 499 6.82 29.61 -13.56
CA PHE A 499 7.09 31.06 -13.48
C PHE A 499 6.16 31.92 -14.35
N TYR A 500 5.82 31.45 -15.55
CA TYR A 500 4.98 32.18 -16.51
C TYR A 500 3.54 31.66 -16.57
N SER A 501 3.03 31.17 -15.43
CA SER A 501 1.72 30.53 -15.36
C SER A 501 0.59 31.45 -15.83
N GLY A 502 -0.34 30.91 -16.61
CA GLY A 502 -1.50 31.67 -17.10
C GLY A 502 -2.39 30.87 -18.05
N PRO A 503 -3.46 31.49 -18.58
CA PRO A 503 -4.39 30.84 -19.50
C PRO A 503 -3.69 30.27 -20.74
N TRP A 504 -2.70 31.00 -21.28
CA TRP A 504 -1.90 30.56 -22.43
C TRP A 504 -1.09 29.30 -22.14
N VAL A 505 -0.35 29.24 -21.02
CA VAL A 505 0.45 28.04 -20.64
C VAL A 505 -0.46 26.84 -20.45
N SER A 506 -1.63 27.05 -19.86
CA SER A 506 -2.63 25.98 -19.69
C SER A 506 -3.15 25.45 -21.03
N ALA A 507 -3.35 26.33 -22.01
CA ALA A 507 -3.72 25.95 -23.37
C ALA A 507 -2.57 25.23 -24.10
N ALA A 508 -1.35 25.75 -24.00
CA ALA A 508 -0.16 25.17 -24.63
C ALA A 508 0.13 23.76 -24.10
N LYS A 509 0.08 23.54 -22.78
CA LYS A 509 0.27 22.21 -22.17
C LYS A 509 -0.76 21.18 -22.65
N LYS A 510 -2.00 21.59 -22.91
CA LYS A 510 -3.04 20.68 -23.44
C LYS A 510 -2.67 20.15 -24.83
N ILE A 511 -1.95 20.94 -25.63
CA ILE A 511 -1.56 20.63 -27.00
C ILE A 511 -0.24 19.84 -27.02
N PHE A 512 0.76 20.32 -26.25
CA PHE A 512 2.16 19.91 -26.36
C PHE A 512 2.68 19.02 -25.22
N SER A 513 1.93 18.81 -24.14
CA SER A 513 2.42 18.12 -22.93
C SER A 513 1.59 16.91 -22.52
N LYS A 514 0.91 16.25 -23.48
CA LYS A 514 0.16 15.01 -23.26
C LYS A 514 0.59 13.93 -24.24
N ALA A 515 0.82 12.71 -23.76
CA ALA A 515 1.17 11.56 -24.59
C ALA A 515 0.14 11.22 -25.69
N ASN A 516 -1.12 11.64 -25.55
CA ASN A 516 -2.17 11.54 -26.58
C ASN A 516 -2.60 12.92 -27.13
N GLY A 517 -1.76 13.95 -26.95
CA GLY A 517 -2.02 15.32 -27.38
C GLY A 517 -1.83 15.52 -28.89
N ALA A 518 -2.38 16.62 -29.39
CA ALA A 518 -2.37 16.95 -30.82
C ALA A 518 -0.94 17.08 -31.40
N ALA A 519 0.00 17.66 -30.64
CA ALA A 519 1.39 17.80 -31.09
C ALA A 519 2.11 16.45 -31.21
N TYR A 520 1.84 15.51 -30.30
CA TYR A 520 2.42 14.17 -30.36
C TYR A 520 1.91 13.40 -31.59
N GLY A 521 0.59 13.43 -31.83
CA GLY A 521 -0.01 12.79 -32.99
C GLY A 521 0.51 13.35 -34.33
N LEU A 522 0.85 14.65 -34.37
CA LEU A 522 1.33 15.29 -35.59
C LEU A 522 2.83 15.12 -35.84
N GLY A 523 3.65 15.28 -34.78
CA GLY A 523 5.08 15.52 -34.87
C GLY A 523 5.99 14.43 -34.29
N SER A 524 5.48 13.36 -33.69
CA SER A 524 6.29 12.34 -32.98
C SER A 524 7.35 11.63 -33.83
N ALA A 525 7.16 11.55 -35.14
CA ALA A 525 8.16 11.03 -36.07
C ALA A 525 9.36 11.97 -36.26
N TYR A 526 9.17 13.27 -36.05
CA TYR A 526 10.14 14.33 -36.35
C TYR A 526 10.78 14.94 -35.09
N LEU A 527 10.10 14.88 -33.94
CA LEU A 527 10.62 15.38 -32.68
C LEU A 527 11.29 14.28 -31.85
N GLN A 528 12.25 14.69 -31.03
CA GLN A 528 12.88 13.88 -29.99
C GLN A 528 12.53 14.47 -28.62
N GLY A 529 12.41 13.62 -27.61
CA GLY A 529 12.09 14.00 -26.24
C GLY A 529 10.79 13.42 -25.74
N GLU A 530 10.52 13.63 -24.45
CA GLU A 530 9.36 13.15 -23.74
C GLU A 530 8.30 14.25 -23.64
N VAL A 531 7.10 13.94 -24.12
CA VAL A 531 5.99 14.89 -24.14
C VAL A 531 5.55 15.28 -22.73
N ASN A 532 5.54 14.31 -21.82
CA ASN A 532 5.15 14.52 -20.42
C ASN A 532 6.18 15.37 -19.67
N ARG A 533 7.47 15.30 -20.06
CA ARG A 533 8.58 16.15 -19.58
C ARG A 533 8.63 17.53 -20.24
N GLN A 534 7.69 17.81 -21.13
CA GLN A 534 7.47 19.09 -21.82
C GLN A 534 8.50 19.45 -22.90
N ASP A 535 9.28 18.48 -23.37
CA ASP A 535 10.31 18.69 -24.41
C ASP A 535 9.72 19.20 -25.73
N TYR A 536 8.50 18.76 -26.07
CA TYR A 536 7.81 19.17 -27.30
C TYR A 536 7.39 20.63 -27.23
N LEU A 537 6.93 21.07 -26.05
CA LEU A 537 6.57 22.47 -25.83
C LEU A 537 7.81 23.36 -25.89
N GLU A 538 8.92 22.94 -25.26
CA GLU A 538 10.18 23.67 -25.32
C GLU A 538 10.70 23.78 -26.75
N THR A 539 10.69 22.69 -27.51
CA THR A 539 11.15 22.66 -28.89
C THR A 539 10.33 23.61 -29.78
N ALA A 540 9.00 23.57 -29.67
CA ALA A 540 8.13 24.47 -30.43
C ALA A 540 8.38 25.95 -30.08
N LEU A 541 8.65 26.25 -28.81
CA LEU A 541 8.96 27.60 -28.34
C LEU A 541 10.32 28.11 -28.84
N LYS A 542 11.33 27.24 -28.89
CA LYS A 542 12.64 27.56 -29.47
C LYS A 542 12.50 27.88 -30.96
N TRP A 543 11.71 27.09 -31.68
CA TRP A 543 11.49 27.26 -33.12
C TRP A 543 10.81 28.58 -33.47
N ILE A 544 9.68 28.91 -32.82
CA ILE A 544 8.93 30.13 -33.16
C ILE A 544 9.68 31.41 -32.79
N ASN A 545 10.55 31.35 -31.78
CA ASN A 545 11.27 32.51 -31.27
C ASN A 545 12.74 32.59 -31.72
N GLY A 546 13.14 31.77 -32.70
CA GLY A 546 14.47 31.79 -33.30
C GLY A 546 15.62 31.47 -32.33
N GLY A 547 15.40 30.53 -31.40
CA GLY A 547 16.42 30.02 -30.47
C GLY A 547 16.05 30.13 -29.00
N ASP A 548 17.06 30.27 -28.13
CA ASP A 548 16.95 30.11 -26.66
C ASP A 548 16.20 31.23 -25.90
N LYS A 549 15.43 32.06 -26.60
CA LYS A 549 14.65 33.17 -26.00
C LYS A 549 13.27 32.73 -25.49
N VAL A 550 13.12 31.48 -25.07
CA VAL A 550 11.83 30.88 -24.66
C VAL A 550 11.10 31.74 -23.60
N ASN A 551 11.84 32.23 -22.60
CA ASN A 551 11.30 33.07 -21.52
C ASN A 551 10.62 34.35 -22.02
N ALA A 552 11.19 35.00 -23.04
CA ALA A 552 10.64 36.25 -23.58
C ALA A 552 9.30 36.01 -24.30
N TYR A 553 9.17 34.89 -25.02
CA TYR A 553 7.91 34.51 -25.65
C TYR A 553 6.85 34.21 -24.61
N MET A 554 7.17 33.38 -23.61
CA MET A 554 6.23 33.02 -22.55
C MET A 554 5.78 34.24 -21.72
N ALA A 555 6.70 35.13 -21.35
CA ALA A 555 6.38 36.35 -20.60
C ALA A 555 5.41 37.28 -21.36
N LYS A 556 5.55 37.35 -22.69
CA LYS A 556 4.68 38.17 -23.55
C LYS A 556 3.28 37.56 -23.69
N HIS A 557 3.20 36.24 -23.80
CA HIS A 557 1.97 35.53 -24.16
C HIS A 557 1.22 34.89 -22.98
N GLN A 558 1.79 34.85 -21.76
CA GLN A 558 1.20 34.15 -20.59
C GLN A 558 -0.27 34.51 -20.29
N HIS A 559 -0.71 35.71 -20.63
CA HIS A 559 -2.08 36.19 -20.39
C HIS A 559 -3.02 36.03 -21.59
N ASP A 560 -2.53 35.51 -22.73
CA ASP A 560 -3.36 35.24 -23.89
C ASP A 560 -4.37 34.11 -23.60
N PRO A 561 -5.57 34.15 -24.20
CA PRO A 561 -6.63 33.20 -23.88
C PRO A 561 -6.40 31.77 -24.42
N ASN A 562 -5.56 31.62 -25.45
CA ASN A 562 -5.27 30.35 -26.11
C ASN A 562 -3.83 30.31 -26.66
N ALA A 563 -3.38 29.16 -27.15
CA ALA A 563 -2.03 28.96 -27.71
C ALA A 563 -2.07 28.75 -29.24
N ASP A 564 -3.04 29.35 -29.94
CA ASP A 564 -3.31 29.08 -31.35
C ASP A 564 -2.16 29.53 -32.26
N GLU A 565 -1.47 30.63 -31.94
CA GLU A 565 -0.30 31.10 -32.70
C GLU A 565 0.82 30.05 -32.73
N LEU A 566 1.22 29.58 -31.55
CA LEU A 566 2.25 28.55 -31.39
C LEU A 566 1.83 27.24 -32.06
N TRP A 567 0.56 26.87 -31.92
CA TRP A 567 0.02 25.65 -32.51
C TRP A 567 0.01 25.71 -34.04
N ASN A 568 -0.51 26.79 -34.63
CA ASN A 568 -0.55 26.98 -36.08
C ASN A 568 0.86 27.01 -36.69
N TYR A 569 1.80 27.68 -36.03
CA TYR A 569 3.20 27.67 -36.42
C TYR A 569 3.76 26.24 -36.47
N PHE A 570 3.59 25.47 -35.39
CA PHE A 570 4.06 24.09 -35.32
C PHE A 570 3.43 23.21 -36.40
N GLN A 571 2.13 23.37 -36.67
CA GLN A 571 1.46 22.65 -37.76
C GLN A 571 2.07 22.96 -39.12
N ASN A 572 2.39 24.22 -39.39
CA ASN A 572 3.01 24.64 -40.64
C ASN A 572 4.42 24.04 -40.81
N VAL A 573 5.23 24.03 -39.76
CA VAL A 573 6.57 23.40 -39.75
C VAL A 573 6.48 21.92 -40.14
N ILE A 574 5.63 21.16 -39.45
CA ILE A 574 5.50 19.72 -39.70
C ILE A 574 4.89 19.44 -41.07
N LYS A 575 3.91 20.24 -41.50
CA LYS A 575 3.31 20.13 -42.83
C LYS A 575 4.36 20.36 -43.92
N TRP A 576 5.10 21.46 -43.84
CA TRP A 576 6.16 21.77 -44.79
C TRP A 576 7.24 20.68 -44.83
N THR A 577 7.61 20.14 -43.67
CA THR A 577 8.57 19.03 -43.57
C THR A 577 8.08 17.80 -44.34
N LYS A 578 6.80 17.43 -44.17
CA LYS A 578 6.18 16.30 -44.89
C LYS A 578 6.05 16.54 -46.39
N ASP A 579 5.71 17.76 -46.78
CA ASP A 579 5.55 18.12 -48.19
C ASP A 579 6.90 18.18 -48.92
N THR A 580 7.95 18.67 -48.25
CA THR A 580 9.30 18.81 -48.81
C THR A 580 10.07 17.48 -48.80
N PHE A 581 9.86 16.67 -47.76
CA PHE A 581 10.53 15.38 -47.56
C PHE A 581 9.50 14.26 -47.31
N PRO A 582 8.81 13.78 -48.36
CA PRO A 582 7.69 12.85 -48.22
C PRO A 582 8.11 11.44 -47.77
N ALA A 583 9.33 11.01 -48.08
CA ALA A 583 9.84 9.70 -47.68
C ALA A 583 10.52 9.77 -46.31
N TYR A 584 9.79 9.34 -45.28
CA TYR A 584 10.30 9.31 -43.91
C TYR A 584 11.47 8.33 -43.75
N ARG A 585 12.52 8.77 -43.05
CA ARG A 585 13.63 7.94 -42.56
C ARG A 585 13.94 8.27 -41.10
N SER A 586 14.53 7.33 -40.37
CA SER A 586 14.89 7.49 -38.95
C SER A 586 15.79 8.71 -38.67
N GLU A 587 16.64 9.06 -39.63
CA GLU A 587 17.58 10.17 -39.60
C GLU A 587 16.91 11.54 -39.56
N MET A 588 15.60 11.60 -39.85
CA MET A 588 14.78 12.82 -39.79
C MET A 588 14.35 13.17 -38.36
N LYS A 589 14.45 12.23 -37.43
CA LYS A 589 13.99 12.43 -36.05
C LYS A 589 14.97 13.31 -35.28
N GLY A 590 14.44 14.36 -34.62
CA GLY A 590 15.21 15.25 -33.75
C GLY A 590 15.97 16.37 -34.49
N LEU A 591 15.78 16.53 -35.80
CA LEU A 591 16.35 17.66 -36.55
C LEU A 591 15.65 18.98 -36.20
N PRO A 592 16.33 20.14 -36.33
CA PRO A 592 15.76 21.45 -36.02
C PRO A 592 14.81 21.93 -37.14
N TRP A 593 13.73 21.19 -37.36
CA TRP A 593 12.78 21.41 -38.46
C TRP A 593 12.17 22.81 -38.47
N GLY A 594 11.97 23.41 -37.29
CA GLY A 594 11.49 24.79 -37.21
C GLY A 594 12.49 25.81 -37.76
N GLU A 595 13.80 25.60 -37.56
CA GLU A 595 14.84 26.46 -38.15
C GLU A 595 14.86 26.29 -39.67
N TYR A 596 14.83 25.05 -40.16
CA TYR A 596 14.76 24.79 -41.61
C TYR A 596 13.52 25.40 -42.25
N TYR A 597 12.37 25.31 -41.58
CA TYR A 597 11.15 25.95 -42.05
C TYR A 597 11.26 27.48 -42.05
N ASN A 598 11.87 28.07 -41.03
CA ASN A 598 12.05 29.52 -40.94
C ASN A 598 12.93 30.05 -42.08
N ASP A 599 13.99 29.32 -42.44
CA ASP A 599 14.95 29.73 -43.47
C ASP A 599 14.49 29.38 -44.90
N PHE A 600 13.91 28.19 -45.08
CA PHE A 600 13.61 27.61 -46.41
C PHE A 600 12.12 27.41 -46.69
N GLY A 601 11.25 27.60 -45.70
CA GLY A 601 9.81 27.28 -45.78
C GLY A 601 8.99 28.10 -46.78
N LYS A 602 9.53 29.25 -47.22
CA LYS A 602 8.92 30.11 -48.24
C LYS A 602 9.34 29.75 -49.67
N GLN A 603 10.35 28.89 -49.83
CA GLN A 603 10.86 28.48 -51.13
C GLN A 603 10.05 27.28 -51.64
N SER A 604 9.90 27.17 -52.97
CA SER A 604 9.27 26.00 -53.59
C SER A 604 10.32 24.95 -53.89
N TRP A 605 10.14 23.75 -53.35
CA TRP A 605 11.06 22.63 -53.50
C TRP A 605 10.45 21.54 -54.37
N ASP A 606 11.25 21.00 -55.30
CA ASP A 606 10.91 19.75 -55.98
C ASP A 606 11.17 18.57 -55.03
N ALA A 607 10.12 18.13 -54.34
CA ALA A 607 10.20 17.03 -53.38
C ALA A 607 10.71 15.72 -54.01
N ALA A 608 10.37 15.45 -55.27
CA ALA A 608 10.84 14.25 -55.96
C ALA A 608 12.34 14.35 -56.31
N GLY A 609 12.77 15.52 -56.77
CA GLY A 609 14.18 15.82 -57.02
C GLY A 609 15.05 15.76 -55.75
N LEU A 610 14.57 16.33 -54.64
CA LEU A 610 15.23 16.25 -53.33
C LEU A 610 15.35 14.80 -52.86
N GLU A 611 14.27 14.03 -52.95
CA GLU A 611 14.27 12.62 -52.54
C GLU A 611 15.26 11.78 -53.37
N GLY A 612 15.36 12.01 -54.68
CA GLY A 612 16.37 11.38 -55.52
C GLY A 612 17.80 11.70 -55.08
N ARG A 613 18.09 12.97 -54.75
CA ARG A 613 19.39 13.39 -54.22
C ARG A 613 19.69 12.76 -52.85
N ILE A 614 18.72 12.76 -51.94
CA ILE A 614 18.85 12.15 -50.61
C ILE A 614 19.15 10.66 -50.73
N ALA A 615 18.43 9.93 -51.59
CA ALA A 615 18.62 8.49 -51.78
C ALA A 615 20.04 8.14 -52.27
N VAL A 616 20.65 8.98 -53.11
CA VAL A 616 22.04 8.82 -53.56
C VAL A 616 23.02 9.12 -52.41
N LEU A 617 22.85 10.23 -51.71
CA LEU A 617 23.72 10.62 -50.58
C LEU A 617 23.64 9.63 -49.40
N MET A 618 22.48 9.02 -49.19
CA MET A 618 22.31 7.99 -48.17
C MET A 618 23.16 6.74 -48.46
N GLN A 619 23.47 6.45 -49.71
CA GLN A 619 24.33 5.32 -50.11
C GLN A 619 25.84 5.64 -50.04
N ASP A 620 26.21 6.92 -49.95
CA ASP A 620 27.61 7.34 -49.97
C ASP A 620 28.32 7.05 -48.63
N ASP A 621 29.30 6.17 -48.63
CA ASP A 621 30.07 5.75 -47.45
C ASP A 621 31.02 6.84 -46.93
N GLU A 622 31.26 7.91 -47.70
CA GLU A 622 32.06 9.05 -47.28
C GLU A 622 31.30 9.98 -46.31
N ILE A 623 29.97 9.93 -46.29
CA ILE A 623 29.14 10.77 -45.40
C ILE A 623 28.97 10.08 -44.04
N ARG A 624 29.58 10.61 -42.97
CA ARG A 624 29.41 10.04 -41.63
C ARG A 624 28.16 10.52 -40.92
N LYS A 625 27.68 11.75 -41.17
CA LYS A 625 26.46 12.30 -40.55
C LYS A 625 25.29 12.29 -41.53
N LYS A 626 24.62 11.14 -41.64
CA LYS A 626 23.47 10.94 -42.54
C LYS A 626 22.29 11.88 -42.26
N SER A 627 22.06 12.24 -41.00
CA SER A 627 21.04 13.24 -40.64
C SER A 627 21.34 14.66 -41.15
N GLY A 628 22.61 14.97 -41.41
CA GLY A 628 23.02 16.26 -41.99
C GLY A 628 22.69 16.42 -43.48
N ILE A 629 22.33 15.33 -44.17
CA ILE A 629 21.95 15.36 -45.58
C ILE A 629 20.74 16.28 -45.80
N TYR A 630 19.77 16.27 -44.88
CA TYR A 630 18.54 17.07 -45.00
C TYR A 630 18.81 18.58 -45.00
N HIS A 631 19.83 19.04 -44.27
CA HIS A 631 20.24 20.44 -44.31
C HIS A 631 21.04 20.73 -45.59
N TYR A 632 21.99 19.86 -45.91
CA TYR A 632 22.84 19.99 -47.10
C TYR A 632 22.06 20.10 -48.40
N VAL A 633 20.97 19.34 -48.56
CA VAL A 633 20.18 19.41 -49.80
C VAL A 633 19.42 20.73 -49.95
N LEU A 634 19.24 21.49 -48.86
CA LEU A 634 18.61 22.81 -48.83
C LEU A 634 19.61 23.95 -49.05
N ASP A 635 20.80 23.91 -48.44
CA ASP A 635 21.77 25.03 -48.48
C ASP A 635 23.03 24.76 -49.32
N GLY A 636 23.34 23.49 -49.61
CA GLY A 636 24.54 23.06 -50.31
C GLY A 636 25.82 23.04 -49.48
N ASP A 637 25.76 23.23 -48.16
CA ASP A 637 26.94 23.31 -47.30
C ASP A 637 27.41 21.92 -46.83
N GLU A 638 28.53 21.47 -47.39
CA GLU A 638 29.12 20.16 -47.10
C GLU A 638 29.51 19.97 -45.62
N ARG A 639 29.63 21.06 -44.84
CA ARG A 639 29.94 20.99 -43.40
C ARG A 639 28.90 20.20 -42.62
N HIS A 640 27.65 20.14 -43.09
CA HIS A 640 26.59 19.35 -42.44
C HIS A 640 26.82 17.83 -42.55
N LEU A 641 27.55 17.37 -43.55
CA LEU A 641 27.70 15.94 -43.88
C LEU A 641 28.71 15.19 -43.00
N ASN A 642 29.60 15.92 -42.30
CA ASN A 642 30.71 15.36 -41.52
C ASN A 642 31.45 14.26 -42.31
N LEU A 643 32.09 14.65 -43.40
CA LEU A 643 32.74 13.72 -44.33
C LEU A 643 33.86 12.91 -43.65
N ARG A 644 34.13 11.73 -44.19
CA ARG A 644 35.15 10.80 -43.70
C ARG A 644 36.53 11.48 -43.67
N THR A 645 37.22 11.31 -42.56
CA THR A 645 38.59 11.78 -42.36
C THR A 645 39.60 10.65 -42.57
N PHE A 646 40.80 11.01 -43.01
CA PHE A 646 41.91 10.07 -43.17
C PHE A 646 42.33 9.45 -41.83
N ASP A 647 42.61 8.15 -41.82
CA ASP A 647 43.15 7.45 -40.66
C ASP A 647 44.65 7.74 -40.47
N GLN A 648 45.19 7.42 -39.28
CA GLN A 648 46.61 7.72 -38.97
C GLN A 648 47.59 7.02 -39.92
N ALA A 649 47.26 5.82 -40.41
CA ALA A 649 48.09 5.09 -41.36
C ALA A 649 48.18 5.83 -42.71
N THR A 650 47.04 6.27 -43.25
CA THR A 650 46.97 7.04 -44.49
C THR A 650 47.70 8.37 -44.35
N ARG A 651 47.54 9.05 -43.21
CA ARG A 651 48.27 10.29 -42.88
C ARG A 651 49.78 10.07 -42.89
N ARG A 652 50.26 9.00 -42.26
CA ARG A 652 51.69 8.64 -42.24
C ARG A 652 52.21 8.35 -43.66
N ILE A 653 51.46 7.57 -44.45
CA ILE A 653 51.85 7.26 -45.83
C ILE A 653 51.92 8.54 -46.68
N ALA A 654 50.95 9.45 -46.54
CA ALA A 654 50.96 10.73 -47.26
C ALA A 654 52.12 11.64 -46.82
N TYR A 655 52.45 11.64 -45.52
CA TYR A 655 53.58 12.40 -44.98
C TYR A 655 54.93 11.92 -45.53
N GLU A 656 55.20 10.62 -45.49
CA GLU A 656 56.45 10.04 -46.04
C GLU A 656 56.55 10.26 -47.56
N ARG A 657 55.42 10.15 -48.28
CA ARG A 657 55.36 10.44 -49.73
C ARG A 657 55.67 11.90 -50.06
N GLN A 658 55.37 12.82 -49.14
CA GLN A 658 55.64 14.24 -49.28
C GLN A 658 56.98 14.66 -48.66
N GLU A 659 57.72 13.74 -48.05
CA GLU A 659 58.98 14.01 -47.33
C GLU A 659 58.85 15.13 -46.28
N GLY A 660 57.67 15.24 -45.66
CA GLY A 660 57.35 16.31 -44.70
C GLY A 660 57.15 17.69 -45.31
N ILE A 661 57.13 17.82 -46.65
CA ILE A 661 56.97 19.09 -47.36
C ILE A 661 55.49 19.40 -47.60
N CYS A 662 55.05 20.61 -47.27
CA CYS A 662 53.72 21.11 -47.61
C CYS A 662 53.64 21.39 -49.13
N PRO A 663 52.69 20.80 -49.89
CA PRO A 663 52.54 21.03 -51.33
C PRO A 663 52.15 22.46 -51.71
N THR A 664 51.69 23.27 -50.74
CA THR A 664 51.21 24.64 -50.95
C THR A 664 52.35 25.66 -50.76
N CYS A 665 53.00 25.71 -49.60
CA CYS A 665 54.11 26.64 -49.34
C CYS A 665 55.51 26.11 -49.69
N GLY A 666 55.70 24.78 -49.78
CA GLY A 666 56.99 24.16 -50.08
C GLY A 666 57.94 24.00 -48.89
N ASP A 667 57.53 24.37 -47.66
CA ASP A 667 58.33 24.24 -46.45
C ASP A 667 58.17 22.87 -45.76
N TYR A 668 59.18 22.47 -44.99
CA TYR A 668 59.19 21.22 -44.19
C TYR A 668 58.51 21.42 -42.82
N PHE A 669 57.71 20.44 -42.41
CA PHE A 669 57.04 20.38 -41.12
C PHE A 669 57.12 18.98 -40.50
N GLU A 670 57.10 18.91 -39.18
CA GLU A 670 56.92 17.63 -38.48
C GLU A 670 55.48 17.12 -38.66
N ILE A 671 55.28 15.80 -38.67
CA ILE A 671 53.95 15.20 -38.91
C ILE A 671 52.86 15.70 -37.95
N ALA A 672 53.25 16.10 -36.74
CA ALA A 672 52.35 16.65 -35.72
C ALA A 672 51.83 18.05 -36.07
N GLU A 673 52.56 18.79 -36.91
CA GLU A 673 52.27 20.16 -37.34
C GLU A 673 51.49 20.19 -38.67
N MET A 674 51.16 19.01 -39.21
CA MET A 674 50.47 18.85 -40.49
C MET A 674 49.08 18.23 -40.37
N HIS A 675 48.15 18.77 -41.15
CA HIS A 675 46.77 18.32 -41.27
C HIS A 675 46.54 17.60 -42.60
N ALA A 676 45.75 16.53 -42.55
CA ALA A 676 45.43 15.74 -43.72
C ALA A 676 44.19 16.31 -44.41
N ASP A 677 44.31 16.59 -45.70
CA ASP A 677 43.24 17.15 -46.52
C ASP A 677 43.09 16.38 -47.85
N HIS A 678 41.96 16.54 -48.52
CA HIS A 678 41.70 15.91 -49.81
C HIS A 678 42.27 16.78 -50.94
N LYS A 679 43.00 16.19 -51.88
CA LYS A 679 43.47 16.89 -53.10
C LYS A 679 42.30 17.25 -54.00
N LEU A 680 41.39 16.31 -54.20
CA LEU A 680 40.12 16.49 -54.88
C LEU A 680 39.01 16.50 -53.83
N PRO A 681 38.21 17.57 -53.73
CA PRO A 681 37.14 17.68 -52.73
C PRO A 681 36.00 16.70 -53.04
N TRP A 682 35.22 16.36 -52.00
CA TRP A 682 34.10 15.41 -52.10
C TRP A 682 33.04 15.84 -53.12
N SER A 683 32.69 17.14 -53.23
CA SER A 683 31.79 17.65 -54.27
C SER A 683 32.24 17.39 -55.71
N LYS A 684 33.54 17.13 -55.93
CA LYS A 684 34.12 16.73 -57.22
C LYS A 684 34.41 15.23 -57.29
N ASN A 685 33.73 14.42 -56.47
CA ASN A 685 33.86 12.97 -56.38
C ASN A 685 35.23 12.48 -55.83
N GLY A 686 35.86 13.28 -54.97
CA GLY A 686 37.09 12.90 -54.27
C GLY A 686 36.82 12.01 -53.06
N LYS A 687 37.30 10.76 -53.08
CA LYS A 687 37.16 9.79 -51.99
C LYS A 687 38.31 9.85 -50.99
N THR A 688 38.07 9.42 -49.75
CA THR A 688 39.08 9.29 -48.68
C THR A 688 39.98 8.08 -48.95
N THR A 689 40.95 8.27 -49.85
CA THR A 689 41.93 7.26 -50.26
C THR A 689 43.36 7.81 -50.11
N VAL A 690 44.35 6.92 -50.01
CA VAL A 690 45.77 7.32 -49.86
C VAL A 690 46.24 8.24 -50.99
N ASP A 691 45.77 8.02 -52.21
CA ASP A 691 46.15 8.83 -53.38
C ASP A 691 45.57 10.25 -53.34
N ASN A 692 44.36 10.37 -52.80
CA ASN A 692 43.66 11.65 -52.63
C ASN A 692 44.04 12.39 -51.33
N CYS A 693 44.84 11.79 -50.45
CA CYS A 693 45.32 12.44 -49.23
C CYS A 693 46.51 13.37 -49.54
N GLN A 694 46.53 14.56 -48.97
CA GLN A 694 47.71 15.43 -48.87
C GLN A 694 47.88 15.98 -47.46
N MET A 695 49.12 16.18 -47.02
CA MET A 695 49.44 16.81 -45.74
C MET A 695 49.74 18.30 -45.96
N LEU A 696 49.01 19.18 -45.28
CA LEU A 696 49.16 20.65 -45.35
C LEU A 696 49.62 21.17 -43.98
N CYS A 697 50.41 22.24 -43.94
CA CYS A 697 50.77 22.90 -42.68
C CYS A 697 49.55 23.61 -42.05
N GLY A 698 49.64 24.01 -40.78
CA GLY A 698 48.53 24.67 -40.09
C GLY A 698 48.02 25.96 -40.76
N ASP A 699 48.91 26.71 -41.44
CA ASP A 699 48.56 27.98 -42.10
C ASP A 699 47.93 27.78 -43.49
N ASP A 700 48.37 26.76 -44.24
CA ASP A 700 47.85 26.42 -45.56
C ASP A 700 46.65 25.46 -45.50
N TYR A 701 46.45 24.79 -44.36
CA TYR A 701 45.25 24.00 -44.14
C TYR A 701 44.07 24.96 -44.06
N PRO A 702 43.06 24.85 -44.96
CA PRO A 702 41.90 25.71 -44.87
C PRO A 702 41.23 25.43 -43.53
N ALA A 703 41.43 26.35 -42.57
CA ALA A 703 40.66 26.38 -41.36
C ALA A 703 39.19 26.40 -41.82
N LYS A 704 38.47 25.30 -41.61
CA LYS A 704 37.01 25.27 -41.68
C LYS A 704 36.53 26.24 -40.62
N THR A 705 36.53 27.51 -40.97
CA THR A 705 36.36 28.62 -40.05
C THR A 705 34.96 28.51 -39.51
N ALA A 706 34.90 28.32 -38.20
CA ALA A 706 33.71 28.55 -37.41
C ALA A 706 33.31 30.02 -37.62
N LYS A 707 32.23 30.23 -38.36
CA LYS A 707 31.35 31.39 -38.25
C LYS A 707 29.94 30.85 -38.08
#